data_AF-A0A3M2LM45-F1
#
_entry.id   AF-A0A3M2LM45-F1
#
_cell.length_a   1.000
_cell.length_b   1.000
_cell.length_c   1.000
_cell.angle_alpha   90.00
_cell.angle_beta   90.00
_cell.angle_gamma   90.00
#
_symmetry.space_group_name_H-M   'P 1'
#
loop_
_entity.id
_entity.type
_entity.pdbx_description
1 polymer ?
#
loop_
_entity_poly.entity_id
_entity_poly.type
_entity_poly.pdbx_seq_one_letter_code
_entity_poly.pdbx_strand_id
1 'polypeptide(L)'
;MDRDPTPGDPDEVRELADDLQEFADDVGEALGKIRGLASERAVLDWAGLSADAFRSEFEGVPDNLTKLEDSYSLCAQALHTYWPKLQTAQGMADRALDRAISAQADLASAQSALGDATDWVARAGDEAERLQREGERDNVEPPDENDVRAAARDQQAAEAAAGAARSRVDDAEERLAAARQLALDAQEMREEAARECARDIDEASDAGIQNRRWWEKAIKWVTDNWDTLVEICKVIVAVLGVVVMIIGGPLAWVVLAAALVVLADTLIKYARGEAGLLDVAFAALDCIPGMKGLTTLGGLACGLRGAASTGLRGLRQGALGLGRSLRRSGRGADDLVCRTDPIDMATGEMVMSETDVELPGELPLVLRRHHRSRFRSGGWFGPSWTSTLDQRLLLDPAGLRLVTDDGMILDYPRPDVEEPVLPVEGPRWPLRWESGPGSALTVERTRTGERLHFAPVSGRSGSELPLVAITSRNGNRVDVVYDESGAPTDVVHQGGYHVGVETRDGRITALHLLSDPARPLLRRFGYGEQGDLTQVFNSSDAATEFSYDRMRRITGWQDRNGVWYRYSYDEDGRCVATDGMDGLLSSRIAYDTETHRTRFTDALGHTTVYQFNDSYQLVTETDALGHQTARVHDRYDRLQSLTDPLGRTTSYEYDANGHLAAVVEPDGTRHTQENNELGKPVAVTQPDGGVWRMAYDERGNLTSETDPTGGRIAYTYDDTGSVVTITDAAGRSAHLENDAAGMPVSATDAEGSVTRLERDAFGRVVTSTGPDGRVERSSWTVEGLLSERVLPDGGIERRRYDGEGNLLEHVAPNGAATRFTYYGLDLLSGRINPDGTRLRFTYDSELRVTTVTNGAGATWSYAYDPVGRLTRETDFEGRTQTYRHDAAGQLLERANASGQAIRYVRDHRGKILEQHTPEGVTTFAYDPMGQVRHVHAPGVELAYERDPLGRILAETCNGATVRSEYDARGRRIRRFTPSGHESRWEYDDRDQPTAVESAGRRITFAYDGGGREVERRVGESSLSQTWNDAGQLASQTLQAGHGPSGRSLQHRAYTYRPDGAVSAIVDRLGGDRSIDLDDRGRITGVRA
;
A
#
# COMPACT_ATOMS: atom_id res chain seq x y z
N MET A 1 46.84 -27.60 -4.76
CA MET A 1 46.09 -26.92 -5.84
C MET A 1 44.79 -27.65 -6.18
N ASP A 2 44.35 -28.62 -5.38
CA ASP A 2 43.18 -29.45 -5.71
C ASP A 2 41.83 -28.77 -5.45
N ARG A 3 41.86 -27.46 -5.15
CA ARG A 3 40.72 -26.61 -4.85
C ARG A 3 41.01 -25.20 -5.33
N ASP A 4 39.98 -24.51 -5.77
CA ASP A 4 40.03 -23.09 -6.10
C ASP A 4 40.38 -22.28 -4.82
N PRO A 5 41.46 -21.48 -4.82
CA PRO A 5 41.84 -20.63 -3.69
C PRO A 5 41.00 -19.35 -3.59
N THR A 6 40.29 -18.98 -4.65
CA THR A 6 39.46 -17.76 -4.74
C THR A 6 38.04 -18.04 -5.28
N PRO A 7 37.28 -19.00 -4.71
CA PRO A 7 35.99 -19.40 -5.23
C PRO A 7 34.92 -18.32 -5.07
N GLY A 8 34.14 -18.13 -6.12
CA GLY A 8 33.10 -17.11 -6.26
C GLY A 8 33.12 -16.56 -7.69
N ASP A 9 32.06 -15.89 -8.11
CA ASP A 9 31.99 -15.25 -9.43
C ASP A 9 31.94 -13.73 -9.23
N PRO A 10 32.98 -12.97 -9.63
CA PRO A 10 32.98 -11.51 -9.49
C PRO A 10 31.91 -10.84 -10.35
N ASP A 11 31.52 -11.45 -11.47
CA ASP A 11 30.47 -10.93 -12.33
C ASP A 11 29.10 -11.17 -11.66
N GLU A 12 28.86 -12.31 -11.01
CA GLU A 12 27.63 -12.53 -10.21
C GLU A 12 27.61 -11.66 -8.95
N VAL A 13 28.75 -11.42 -8.29
CA VAL A 13 28.82 -10.51 -7.12
C VAL A 13 28.63 -9.07 -7.55
N ARG A 14 29.12 -8.68 -8.73
CA ARG A 14 28.87 -7.37 -9.34
C ARG A 14 27.40 -7.25 -9.74
N GLU A 15 26.83 -8.26 -10.38
CA GLU A 15 25.42 -8.28 -10.80
C GLU A 15 24.50 -8.26 -9.58
N LEU A 16 24.83 -8.98 -8.50
CA LEU A 16 24.12 -8.87 -7.23
C LEU A 16 24.31 -7.50 -6.58
N ALA A 17 25.50 -6.90 -6.65
CA ALA A 17 25.73 -5.55 -6.16
C ALA A 17 24.92 -4.52 -6.97
N ASP A 18 24.90 -4.66 -8.29
CA ASP A 18 24.12 -3.85 -9.23
C ASP A 18 22.62 -4.09 -9.03
N ASP A 19 22.16 -5.30 -8.76
CA ASP A 19 20.76 -5.66 -8.49
C ASP A 19 20.30 -5.17 -7.12
N LEU A 20 21.17 -5.22 -6.11
CA LEU A 20 20.89 -4.64 -4.79
C LEU A 20 20.96 -3.12 -4.83
N GLN A 21 21.82 -2.54 -5.68
CA GLN A 21 21.86 -1.10 -5.96
C GLN A 21 20.65 -0.68 -6.80
N GLU A 22 20.24 -1.45 -7.80
CA GLU A 22 19.06 -1.23 -8.64
C GLU A 22 17.80 -1.43 -7.81
N PHE A 23 17.78 -2.39 -6.88
CA PHE A 23 16.71 -2.53 -5.89
C PHE A 23 16.75 -1.39 -4.87
N ALA A 24 17.93 -0.94 -4.42
CA ALA A 24 18.04 0.23 -3.54
C ALA A 24 17.66 1.52 -4.28
N ASP A 25 17.93 1.61 -5.58
CA ASP A 25 17.60 2.73 -6.45
C ASP A 25 16.13 2.67 -6.87
N ASP A 26 15.54 1.49 -7.03
CA ASP A 26 14.11 1.24 -7.29
C ASP A 26 13.30 1.42 -6.01
N VAL A 27 13.84 0.99 -4.87
CA VAL A 27 13.33 1.35 -3.55
C VAL A 27 13.56 2.83 -3.34
N GLY A 28 14.63 3.44 -3.83
CA GLY A 28 14.96 4.87 -3.81
C GLY A 28 14.11 5.69 -4.78
N GLU A 29 13.60 5.07 -5.85
CA GLU A 29 12.74 5.65 -6.89
C GLU A 29 11.28 5.41 -6.52
N ALA A 30 10.94 4.28 -5.90
CA ALA A 30 9.69 4.04 -5.20
C ALA A 30 9.62 4.87 -3.93
N LEU A 31 10.72 5.11 -3.23
CA LEU A 31 10.91 6.10 -2.17
C LEU A 31 10.98 7.49 -2.77
N GLY A 32 11.35 7.69 -4.03
CA GLY A 32 11.32 8.98 -4.72
C GLY A 32 9.95 9.30 -5.33
N LYS A 33 9.13 8.26 -5.56
CA LYS A 33 7.72 8.27 -5.96
C LYS A 33 6.82 8.28 -4.74
N ILE A 34 7.20 7.63 -3.63
CA ILE A 34 6.55 7.65 -2.31
C ILE A 34 7.00 8.88 -1.55
N ARG A 35 8.27 9.25 -1.41
CA ARG A 35 8.73 10.66 -1.25
C ARG A 35 8.52 11.43 -2.56
N GLY A 36 7.63 11.04 -3.46
CA GLY A 36 7.18 11.86 -4.58
C GLY A 36 5.77 12.33 -4.30
N LEU A 37 4.96 11.37 -3.85
CA LEU A 37 3.66 11.45 -3.20
C LEU A 37 3.75 12.08 -1.81
N ALA A 38 4.85 11.85 -1.08
CA ALA A 38 5.19 12.21 0.30
C ALA A 38 6.48 13.05 0.38
N SER A 39 7.17 13.32 -0.74
CA SER A 39 8.07 14.49 -0.71
C SER A 39 7.14 15.64 -0.56
N GLU A 40 7.76 16.62 0.04
CA GLU A 40 7.28 17.95 0.06
C GLU A 40 6.49 18.29 -1.22
N ARG A 41 6.96 17.91 -2.41
CA ARG A 41 6.30 18.14 -3.70
C ARG A 41 4.83 17.79 -3.92
N ALA A 42 4.31 16.61 -3.55
CA ALA A 42 2.89 16.27 -3.71
C ALA A 42 2.13 16.22 -2.36
N VAL A 43 2.86 16.12 -1.24
CA VAL A 43 2.36 16.17 0.15
C VAL A 43 2.62 17.53 0.81
N LEU A 44 2.86 18.53 -0.01
CA LEU A 44 2.44 19.89 0.27
C LEU A 44 1.53 20.41 -0.84
N ASP A 45 0.94 19.55 -1.67
CA ASP A 45 -0.37 19.91 -2.24
C ASP A 45 -1.48 19.68 -1.20
N TRP A 46 -1.11 19.05 -0.10
CA TRP A 46 -1.83 18.98 1.15
C TRP A 46 -0.82 19.38 2.24
N ALA A 47 -0.92 20.49 2.96
CA ALA A 47 -0.12 20.65 4.19
C ALA A 47 -0.96 21.18 5.32
N GLY A 48 -1.06 20.38 6.36
CA GLY A 48 -2.13 20.48 7.33
C GLY A 48 -2.94 19.20 7.22
N LEU A 49 -2.27 18.18 7.70
CA LEU A 49 -2.86 17.05 8.35
C LEU A 49 -3.51 15.96 7.55
N SER A 50 -4.46 16.21 6.67
CA SER A 50 -4.86 15.17 5.71
C SER A 50 -3.64 14.57 4.95
N ALA A 51 -2.57 15.36 4.77
CA ALA A 51 -1.26 14.94 4.28
C ALA A 51 -0.40 14.16 5.28
N ASP A 52 -0.46 14.45 6.58
CA ASP A 52 0.31 13.84 7.67
C ASP A 52 -0.42 12.62 8.29
N ALA A 53 -1.75 12.51 8.19
CA ALA A 53 -2.52 11.28 8.39
C ALA A 53 -2.19 10.25 7.30
N PHE A 54 -2.17 10.72 6.06
CA PHE A 54 -1.69 9.96 4.92
C PHE A 54 -0.19 9.64 5.07
N ARG A 55 0.62 10.61 5.54
CA ARG A 55 2.04 10.40 5.89
C ARG A 55 2.24 9.56 7.15
N SER A 56 1.28 9.36 8.06
CA SER A 56 1.44 8.61 9.33
C SER A 56 1.17 7.12 9.11
N GLU A 57 0.13 6.81 8.32
CA GLU A 57 -0.13 5.47 7.76
C GLU A 57 0.98 5.08 6.77
N PHE A 58 1.59 6.06 6.08
CA PHE A 58 2.78 5.83 5.27
C PHE A 58 4.12 6.11 5.99
N GLU A 59 4.27 6.65 7.21
CA GLU A 59 5.57 7.27 7.64
C GLU A 59 6.62 6.23 7.94
N GLY A 60 6.16 5.06 8.40
CA GLY A 60 7.02 3.90 8.50
C GLY A 60 7.53 3.48 7.12
N VAL A 61 6.78 3.72 6.05
CA VAL A 61 7.12 3.29 4.70
C VAL A 61 8.30 4.08 4.14
N PRO A 62 8.39 5.43 4.12
CA PRO A 62 9.63 6.11 3.75
C PRO A 62 10.78 5.85 4.68
N ASP A 63 10.64 5.86 6.02
CA ASP A 63 11.80 5.62 6.89
C ASP A 63 12.25 4.15 6.86
N ASN A 64 11.35 3.18 6.66
CA ASN A 64 11.70 1.77 6.48
C ASN A 64 12.21 1.51 5.08
N LEU A 65 11.69 2.17 4.04
CA LEU A 65 12.23 2.13 2.67
C LEU A 65 13.50 2.97 2.55
N THR A 66 13.74 3.97 3.41
CA THR A 66 15.02 4.70 3.52
C THR A 66 16.01 3.83 4.27
N LYS A 67 15.59 3.11 5.32
CA LYS A 67 16.42 2.09 5.96
C LYS A 67 16.65 0.87 5.07
N LEU A 68 15.69 0.53 4.20
CA LEU A 68 15.82 -0.53 3.19
C LEU A 68 16.70 -0.02 2.04
N GLU A 69 16.51 1.19 1.54
CA GLU A 69 17.38 1.87 0.57
C GLU A 69 18.80 1.95 1.13
N ASP A 70 18.99 2.50 2.33
CA ASP A 70 20.29 2.63 2.98
C ASP A 70 20.91 1.25 3.29
N SER A 71 20.14 0.28 3.78
CA SER A 71 20.64 -1.07 4.07
C SER A 71 21.07 -1.78 2.80
N TYR A 72 20.25 -1.74 1.74
CA TYR A 72 20.55 -2.38 0.46
C TYR A 72 21.60 -1.60 -0.34
N SER A 73 21.67 -0.27 -0.22
CA SER A 73 22.70 0.60 -0.82
C SER A 73 24.05 0.45 -0.12
N LEU A 74 24.08 0.35 1.22
CA LEU A 74 25.30 0.05 1.98
C LEU A 74 25.77 -1.40 1.72
N CYS A 75 24.84 -2.35 1.61
CA CYS A 75 25.13 -3.73 1.23
C CYS A 75 25.66 -3.81 -0.22
N ALA A 76 25.06 -3.08 -1.15
CA ALA A 76 25.52 -2.95 -2.53
C ALA A 76 26.89 -2.27 -2.61
N GLN A 77 27.16 -1.22 -1.83
CA GLN A 77 28.49 -0.60 -1.74
C GLN A 77 29.55 -1.54 -1.16
N ALA A 78 29.21 -2.31 -0.14
CA ALA A 78 30.10 -3.33 0.42
C ALA A 78 30.46 -4.38 -0.65
N LEU A 79 29.49 -4.79 -1.47
CA LEU A 79 29.69 -5.74 -2.57
C LEU A 79 30.41 -5.11 -3.78
N HIS A 80 30.16 -3.84 -4.12
CA HIS A 80 30.88 -3.06 -5.13
C HIS A 80 32.35 -2.82 -4.76
N THR A 81 32.65 -2.76 -3.46
CA THR A 81 34.01 -2.68 -2.95
C THR A 81 34.68 -4.06 -2.95
N TYR A 82 33.90 -5.13 -2.77
CA TYR A 82 34.40 -6.50 -2.70
C TYR A 82 34.70 -7.12 -4.06
N TRP A 83 33.82 -7.01 -5.06
CA TRP A 83 33.99 -7.71 -6.35
C TRP A 83 35.27 -7.32 -7.11
N PRO A 84 35.77 -6.06 -7.14
CA PRO A 84 37.01 -5.73 -7.83
C PRO A 84 38.23 -6.34 -7.12
N LYS A 85 38.19 -6.46 -5.78
CA LYS A 85 39.21 -7.14 -4.98
C LYS A 85 39.18 -8.65 -5.24
N LEU A 86 37.98 -9.25 -5.35
CA LEU A 86 37.81 -10.65 -5.73
C LEU A 86 38.33 -10.92 -7.15
N GLN A 87 38.00 -10.08 -8.12
CA GLN A 87 38.51 -10.19 -9.50
C GLN A 87 40.04 -10.02 -9.56
N THR A 88 40.60 -9.13 -8.76
CA THR A 88 42.06 -8.95 -8.66
C THR A 88 42.73 -10.20 -8.06
N ALA A 89 42.14 -10.77 -7.01
CA ALA A 89 42.60 -12.01 -6.38
C ALA A 89 42.52 -13.20 -7.36
N GLN A 90 41.42 -13.33 -8.12
CA GLN A 90 41.29 -14.35 -9.16
C GLN A 90 42.31 -14.16 -10.28
N GLY A 91 42.54 -12.92 -10.74
CA GLY A 91 43.61 -12.64 -11.70
C GLY A 91 45.01 -12.95 -11.17
N MET A 92 45.24 -12.86 -9.85
CA MET A 92 46.49 -13.33 -9.21
C MET A 92 46.55 -14.86 -9.15
N ALA A 93 45.45 -15.52 -8.84
CA ALA A 93 45.34 -16.98 -8.82
C ALA A 93 45.51 -17.59 -10.22
N ASP A 94 44.94 -17.00 -11.26
CA ASP A 94 45.12 -17.42 -12.67
C ASP A 94 46.58 -17.27 -13.11
N ARG A 95 47.21 -16.13 -12.80
CA ARG A 95 48.65 -15.94 -13.05
C ARG A 95 49.51 -16.91 -12.25
N ALA A 96 49.11 -17.26 -11.03
CA ALA A 96 49.79 -18.27 -10.23
C ALA A 96 49.63 -19.67 -10.83
N LEU A 97 48.44 -20.00 -11.34
CA LEU A 97 48.14 -21.26 -12.01
C LEU A 97 48.92 -21.40 -13.33
N ASP A 98 48.92 -20.38 -14.18
CA ASP A 98 49.69 -20.37 -15.44
C ASP A 98 51.20 -20.52 -15.18
N ARG A 99 51.72 -19.82 -14.16
CA ARG A 99 53.11 -19.95 -13.74
C ARG A 99 53.40 -21.33 -13.17
N ALA A 100 52.48 -21.91 -12.42
CA ALA A 100 52.63 -23.25 -11.87
C ALA A 100 52.56 -24.33 -12.94
N ILE A 101 51.65 -24.23 -13.91
CA ILE A 101 51.56 -25.15 -15.07
C ILE A 101 52.85 -25.08 -15.88
N SER A 102 53.33 -23.87 -16.18
CA SER A 102 54.59 -23.67 -16.91
C SER A 102 55.78 -24.21 -16.12
N ALA A 103 55.88 -23.91 -14.82
CA ALA A 103 56.94 -24.42 -13.96
C ALA A 103 56.87 -25.95 -13.77
N GLN A 104 55.67 -26.54 -13.77
CA GLN A 104 55.47 -27.99 -13.65
C GLN A 104 55.81 -28.72 -14.95
N ALA A 105 55.54 -28.12 -16.11
CA ALA A 105 56.01 -28.60 -17.41
C ALA A 105 57.55 -28.51 -17.53
N ASP A 106 58.13 -27.38 -17.10
CA ASP A 106 59.58 -27.18 -17.02
C ASP A 106 60.23 -28.19 -16.06
N LEU A 107 59.62 -28.42 -14.88
CA LEU A 107 60.08 -29.37 -13.88
C LEU A 107 60.01 -30.80 -14.41
N ALA A 108 58.92 -31.21 -15.07
CA ALA A 108 58.81 -32.55 -15.66
C ALA A 108 59.85 -32.77 -16.77
N SER A 109 60.08 -31.76 -17.61
CA SER A 109 61.12 -31.78 -18.64
C SER A 109 62.53 -31.83 -18.03
N ALA A 110 62.79 -31.03 -16.99
CA ALA A 110 64.06 -30.99 -16.28
C ALA A 110 64.33 -32.28 -15.49
N GLN A 111 63.30 -32.90 -14.90
CA GLN A 111 63.39 -34.20 -14.22
C GLN A 111 63.66 -35.34 -15.21
N SER A 112 63.02 -35.32 -16.39
CA SER A 112 63.34 -36.26 -17.47
C SER A 112 64.79 -36.10 -17.93
N ALA A 113 65.24 -34.86 -18.18
CA ALA A 113 66.60 -34.56 -18.58
C ALA A 113 67.64 -34.89 -17.48
N LEU A 114 67.27 -34.73 -16.20
CA LEU A 114 68.08 -35.14 -15.06
C LEU A 114 68.16 -36.67 -14.99
N GLY A 115 67.07 -37.39 -15.25
CA GLY A 115 67.06 -38.86 -15.39
C GLY A 115 68.03 -39.32 -16.48
N ASP A 116 67.90 -38.76 -17.69
CA ASP A 116 68.78 -39.08 -18.82
C ASP A 116 70.26 -38.75 -18.54
N ALA A 117 70.53 -37.61 -17.87
CA ALA A 117 71.87 -37.21 -17.48
C ALA A 117 72.44 -38.10 -16.36
N THR A 118 71.60 -38.55 -15.42
CA THR A 118 72.01 -39.47 -14.34
C THR A 118 72.32 -40.86 -14.90
N ASP A 119 71.54 -41.33 -15.87
CA ASP A 119 71.80 -42.56 -16.62
C ASP A 119 73.06 -42.45 -17.50
N TRP A 120 73.36 -41.27 -18.03
CA TRP A 120 74.63 -41.00 -18.70
C TRP A 120 75.81 -41.00 -17.72
N VAL A 121 75.70 -40.36 -16.56
CA VAL A 121 76.71 -40.40 -15.50
C VAL A 121 76.96 -41.84 -15.04
N ALA A 122 75.91 -42.64 -14.84
CA ALA A 122 76.04 -44.05 -14.48
C ALA A 122 76.80 -44.85 -15.57
N ARG A 123 76.42 -44.69 -16.85
CA ARG A 123 77.09 -45.38 -17.97
C ARG A 123 78.53 -44.91 -18.18
N ALA A 124 78.79 -43.61 -18.10
CA ALA A 124 80.13 -43.04 -18.23
C ALA A 124 81.01 -43.43 -17.03
N GLY A 125 80.44 -43.51 -15.82
CA GLY A 125 81.11 -44.01 -14.62
C GLY A 125 81.41 -45.51 -14.68
N ASP A 126 80.46 -46.33 -15.13
CA ASP A 126 80.67 -47.77 -15.36
C ASP A 126 81.75 -48.03 -16.41
N GLU A 127 81.82 -47.20 -17.46
CA GLU A 127 82.84 -47.26 -18.50
C GLU A 127 84.21 -46.80 -18.00
N ALA A 128 84.27 -45.72 -17.22
CA ALA A 128 85.50 -45.26 -16.57
C ALA A 128 86.04 -46.29 -15.56
N GLU A 129 85.17 -46.87 -14.73
CA GLU A 129 85.53 -47.97 -13.82
C GLU A 129 85.91 -49.25 -14.57
N ARG A 130 85.26 -49.57 -15.70
CA ARG A 130 85.64 -50.71 -16.56
C ARG A 130 87.06 -50.53 -17.07
N LEU A 131 87.38 -49.36 -17.63
CA LEU A 131 88.71 -49.04 -18.14
C LEU A 131 89.76 -49.00 -17.02
N GLN A 132 89.39 -48.52 -15.82
CA GLN A 132 90.28 -48.55 -14.65
C GLN A 132 90.53 -49.99 -14.16
N ARG A 133 89.49 -50.83 -14.05
CA ARG A 133 89.60 -52.25 -13.69
C ARG A 133 90.35 -53.07 -14.75
N GLU A 134 90.23 -52.71 -16.03
CA GLU A 134 91.02 -53.30 -17.12
C GLU A 134 92.51 -52.89 -17.01
N GLY A 135 92.80 -51.65 -16.60
CA GLY A 135 94.17 -51.18 -16.32
C GLY A 135 94.82 -51.78 -15.06
N GLU A 136 94.04 -52.26 -14.10
CA GLU A 136 94.51 -52.91 -12.86
C GLU A 136 94.63 -54.45 -12.97
N ARG A 137 94.18 -55.05 -14.08
CA ARG A 137 94.25 -56.50 -14.30
C ARG A 137 95.61 -56.92 -14.88
N ASP A 138 96.34 -57.71 -14.11
CA ASP A 138 97.52 -58.42 -14.61
C ASP A 138 97.13 -59.37 -15.76
N ASN A 139 97.56 -59.05 -17.00
CA ASN A 139 97.40 -59.79 -18.26
C ASN A 139 96.30 -59.34 -19.26
N VAL A 140 95.84 -58.09 -19.23
CA VAL A 140 95.08 -57.46 -20.34
C VAL A 140 95.85 -56.22 -20.83
N GLU A 141 95.86 -55.94 -22.13
CA GLU A 141 96.55 -54.77 -22.69
C GLU A 141 95.89 -53.47 -22.17
N PRO A 142 96.65 -52.51 -21.61
CA PRO A 142 96.07 -51.30 -21.01
C PRO A 142 95.23 -50.53 -22.03
N PRO A 143 94.08 -49.95 -21.63
CA PRO A 143 93.26 -49.17 -22.55
C PRO A 143 94.02 -47.96 -23.13
N ASP A 144 93.74 -47.60 -24.40
CA ASP A 144 94.41 -46.50 -25.11
C ASP A 144 94.31 -45.21 -24.29
N GLU A 145 95.43 -44.51 -24.15
CA GLU A 145 95.53 -43.25 -23.41
C GLU A 145 94.54 -42.17 -23.93
N ASN A 146 94.20 -42.22 -25.22
CA ASN A 146 93.18 -41.37 -25.83
C ASN A 146 91.77 -41.83 -25.46
N ASP A 147 91.51 -43.13 -25.35
CA ASP A 147 90.22 -43.68 -24.94
C ASP A 147 89.96 -43.43 -23.44
N VAL A 148 90.97 -43.56 -22.59
CA VAL A 148 90.88 -43.17 -21.16
C VAL A 148 90.65 -41.67 -21.01
N ARG A 149 91.34 -40.83 -21.80
CA ARG A 149 91.09 -39.37 -21.82
C ARG A 149 89.72 -39.02 -22.39
N ALA A 150 89.23 -39.76 -23.37
CA ALA A 150 87.89 -39.58 -23.92
C ALA A 150 86.82 -39.97 -22.89
N ALA A 151 86.97 -41.10 -22.21
CA ALA A 151 86.08 -41.54 -21.15
C ALA A 151 86.09 -40.58 -19.95
N ALA A 152 87.24 -40.08 -19.52
CA ALA A 152 87.33 -39.07 -18.45
C ALA A 152 86.69 -37.73 -18.84
N ARG A 153 86.82 -37.31 -20.11
CA ARG A 153 86.12 -36.13 -20.64
C ARG A 153 84.62 -36.36 -20.77
N ASP A 154 84.21 -37.56 -21.17
CA ASP A 154 82.80 -37.94 -21.27
C ASP A 154 82.16 -37.98 -19.88
N GLN A 155 82.85 -38.53 -18.88
CA GLN A 155 82.44 -38.50 -17.48
C GLN A 155 82.33 -37.06 -16.94
N GLN A 156 83.33 -36.20 -17.17
CA GLN A 156 83.24 -34.78 -16.78
C GLN A 156 82.10 -34.04 -17.50
N ALA A 157 81.89 -34.32 -18.79
CA ALA A 157 80.78 -33.75 -19.55
C ALA A 157 79.43 -34.24 -19.03
N ALA A 158 79.32 -35.51 -18.66
CA ALA A 158 78.14 -36.11 -18.05
C ALA A 158 77.84 -35.50 -16.67
N GLU A 159 78.85 -35.35 -15.81
CA GLU A 159 78.71 -34.69 -14.50
C GLU A 159 78.33 -33.21 -14.63
N ALA A 160 78.92 -32.49 -15.59
CA ALA A 160 78.56 -31.10 -15.87
C ALA A 160 77.12 -30.99 -16.41
N ALA A 161 76.70 -31.92 -17.28
CA ALA A 161 75.34 -31.98 -17.79
C ALA A 161 74.32 -32.33 -16.69
N ALA A 162 74.67 -33.25 -15.78
CA ALA A 162 73.86 -33.59 -14.62
C ALA A 162 73.75 -32.40 -13.64
N GLY A 163 74.84 -31.68 -13.38
CA GLY A 163 74.83 -30.46 -12.58
C GLY A 163 73.96 -29.36 -13.20
N ALA A 164 74.06 -29.15 -14.51
CA ALA A 164 73.22 -28.19 -15.24
C ALA A 164 71.74 -28.62 -15.32
N ALA A 165 71.45 -29.93 -15.34
CA ALA A 165 70.09 -30.45 -15.26
C ALA A 165 69.51 -30.29 -13.84
N ARG A 166 70.33 -30.53 -12.80
CA ARG A 166 69.95 -30.35 -11.40
C ARG A 166 69.64 -28.89 -11.08
N SER A 167 70.47 -27.96 -11.54
CA SER A 167 70.20 -26.52 -11.42
C SER A 167 68.90 -26.11 -12.11
N ARG A 168 68.55 -26.73 -13.24
CA ARG A 168 67.27 -26.50 -13.93
C ARG A 168 66.07 -27.03 -13.15
N VAL A 169 66.24 -28.16 -12.44
CA VAL A 169 65.23 -28.68 -11.50
C VAL A 169 65.05 -27.71 -10.34
N ASP A 170 66.15 -27.27 -9.72
CA ASP A 170 66.11 -26.32 -8.59
C ASP A 170 65.44 -24.99 -8.99
N ASP A 171 65.80 -24.42 -10.15
CA ASP A 171 65.18 -23.21 -10.70
C ASP A 171 63.68 -23.38 -10.95
N ALA A 172 63.26 -24.55 -11.46
CA ALA A 172 61.86 -24.86 -11.71
C ALA A 172 61.06 -25.05 -10.39
N GLU A 173 61.67 -25.67 -9.37
CA GLU A 173 61.10 -25.79 -8.03
C GLU A 173 60.96 -24.42 -7.35
N GLU A 174 61.93 -23.53 -7.50
CA GLU A 174 61.85 -22.16 -6.96
C GLU A 174 60.73 -21.35 -7.62
N ARG A 175 60.57 -21.47 -8.95
CA ARG A 175 59.43 -20.87 -9.67
C ARG A 175 58.09 -21.44 -9.23
N LEU A 176 58.04 -22.74 -8.96
CA LEU A 176 56.84 -23.40 -8.43
C LEU A 176 56.51 -22.91 -7.01
N ALA A 177 57.52 -22.70 -6.17
CA ALA A 177 57.36 -22.14 -4.83
C ALA A 177 56.86 -20.68 -4.89
N ALA A 178 57.40 -19.86 -5.78
CA ALA A 178 56.94 -18.49 -6.00
C ALA A 178 55.48 -18.45 -6.52
N ALA A 179 55.10 -19.38 -7.39
CA ALA A 179 53.71 -19.53 -7.84
C ALA A 179 52.76 -19.92 -6.69
N ARG A 180 53.18 -20.83 -5.80
CA ARG A 180 52.41 -21.19 -4.60
C ARG A 180 52.24 -20.02 -3.64
N GLN A 181 53.30 -19.23 -3.42
CA GLN A 181 53.21 -18.05 -2.58
C GLN A 181 52.23 -17.03 -3.16
N LEU A 182 52.30 -16.79 -4.47
CA LEU A 182 51.34 -15.89 -5.15
C LEU A 182 49.89 -16.36 -5.02
N ALA A 183 49.64 -17.67 -5.02
CA ALA A 183 48.31 -18.24 -4.78
C ALA A 183 47.83 -18.07 -3.33
N LEU A 184 48.74 -18.16 -2.35
CA LEU A 184 48.43 -17.89 -0.93
C LEU A 184 48.13 -16.41 -0.70
N ASP A 185 48.92 -15.52 -1.28
CA ASP A 185 48.70 -14.06 -1.19
C ASP A 185 47.32 -13.68 -1.82
N ALA A 186 46.93 -14.35 -2.91
CA ALA A 186 45.61 -14.18 -3.52
C ALA A 186 44.48 -14.68 -2.61
N GLN A 187 44.66 -15.82 -1.94
CA GLN A 187 43.70 -16.35 -0.97
C GLN A 187 43.52 -15.41 0.22
N GLU A 188 44.61 -14.93 0.80
CA GLU A 188 44.58 -14.02 1.95
C GLU A 188 43.88 -12.70 1.61
N MET A 189 44.19 -12.12 0.45
CA MET A 189 43.53 -10.91 -0.07
C MET A 189 42.01 -11.11 -0.21
N ARG A 190 41.57 -12.26 -0.72
CA ARG A 190 40.14 -12.58 -0.84
C ARG A 190 39.47 -12.75 0.52
N GLU A 191 40.10 -13.46 1.45
CA GLU A 191 39.54 -13.73 2.78
C GLU A 191 39.44 -12.47 3.65
N GLU A 192 40.39 -11.54 3.50
CA GLU A 192 40.35 -10.23 4.15
C GLU A 192 39.23 -9.36 3.56
N ALA A 193 39.15 -9.27 2.23
CA ALA A 193 38.10 -8.54 1.54
C ALA A 193 36.68 -9.07 1.87
N ALA A 194 36.54 -10.40 2.00
CA ALA A 194 35.27 -11.03 2.38
C ALA A 194 34.87 -10.72 3.83
N ARG A 195 35.84 -10.65 4.75
CA ARG A 195 35.61 -10.27 6.15
C ARG A 195 35.20 -8.80 6.30
N GLU A 196 35.83 -7.90 5.54
CA GLU A 196 35.42 -6.48 5.49
C GLU A 196 33.99 -6.37 4.96
N CYS A 197 33.70 -7.02 3.82
CA CYS A 197 32.37 -7.04 3.22
C CYS A 197 31.30 -7.57 4.18
N ALA A 198 31.55 -8.71 4.85
CA ALA A 198 30.61 -9.29 5.80
C ALA A 198 30.32 -8.38 7.00
N ARG A 199 31.33 -7.68 7.53
CA ARG A 199 31.15 -6.73 8.63
C ARG A 199 30.33 -5.52 8.19
N ASP A 200 30.61 -4.98 7.02
CA ASP A 200 29.94 -3.79 6.50
C ASP A 200 28.46 -4.12 6.14
N ILE A 201 28.16 -5.36 5.72
CA ILE A 201 26.79 -5.88 5.55
C ILE A 201 26.06 -6.06 6.90
N ASP A 202 26.74 -6.55 7.94
CA ASP A 202 26.16 -6.73 9.28
C ASP A 202 25.77 -5.37 9.91
N GLU A 203 26.58 -4.34 9.68
CA GLU A 203 26.29 -2.96 10.10
C GLU A 203 25.10 -2.35 9.34
N ALA A 204 24.87 -2.76 8.08
CA ALA A 204 23.71 -2.39 7.28
C ALA A 204 22.41 -3.09 7.73
N SER A 205 22.50 -4.27 8.36
CA SER A 205 21.35 -5.05 8.86
C SER A 205 20.77 -4.48 10.17
N ASP A 206 21.61 -3.93 11.04
CA ASP A 206 21.19 -3.35 12.34
C ASP A 206 20.35 -2.04 12.22
N ALA A 207 20.19 -1.50 11.00
CA ALA A 207 19.38 -0.31 10.71
C ALA A 207 17.87 -0.59 10.53
N GLY A 208 17.43 -1.85 10.38
CA GLY A 208 16.05 -2.25 10.04
C GLY A 208 15.15 -2.65 11.22
N ILE A 209 14.24 -1.74 11.61
CA ILE A 209 13.01 -1.91 12.44
C ILE A 209 13.12 -2.80 13.70
N GLN A 210 13.35 -2.15 14.85
CA GLN A 210 12.77 -2.56 16.13
C GLN A 210 11.57 -1.67 16.48
N ASN A 211 10.47 -2.33 16.82
CA ASN A 211 9.14 -1.79 17.12
C ASN A 211 9.14 -0.88 18.37
N ARG A 212 8.88 0.43 18.18
CA ARG A 212 8.57 1.47 19.18
C ARG A 212 8.05 2.71 18.44
N ARG A 213 6.81 3.19 18.69
CA ARG A 213 6.29 4.58 18.43
C ARG A 213 4.76 4.75 18.23
N TRP A 214 3.95 3.70 18.34
CA TRP A 214 2.53 3.80 17.91
C TRP A 214 1.67 4.78 18.74
N TRP A 215 2.09 5.15 19.95
CA TRP A 215 1.27 5.95 20.86
C TRP A 215 1.52 7.47 20.83
N GLU A 216 2.75 7.92 20.60
CA GLU A 216 3.00 9.35 20.31
C GLU A 216 2.37 9.74 18.97
N LYS A 217 2.39 8.81 18.02
CA LYS A 217 1.71 8.94 16.73
C LYS A 217 0.22 9.03 16.90
N ALA A 218 -0.41 8.21 17.74
CA ALA A 218 -1.85 8.28 17.99
C ALA A 218 -2.29 9.64 18.54
N ILE A 219 -1.51 10.26 19.44
CA ILE A 219 -1.94 11.50 20.11
C ILE A 219 -1.76 12.71 19.20
N LYS A 220 -0.64 12.78 18.47
CA LYS A 220 -0.40 13.81 17.46
C LYS A 220 -1.33 13.64 16.26
N TRP A 221 -1.49 12.42 15.75
CA TRP A 221 -2.42 12.08 14.65
C TRP A 221 -3.86 12.41 14.98
N VAL A 222 -4.33 12.13 16.20
CA VAL A 222 -5.70 12.43 16.61
C VAL A 222 -5.93 13.93 16.65
N THR A 223 -5.03 14.74 17.25
CA THR A 223 -5.19 16.20 17.23
C THR A 223 -5.33 16.71 15.81
N ASP A 224 -4.47 16.14 14.99
CA ASP A 224 -4.10 16.81 13.81
C ASP A 224 -5.05 16.40 12.64
N ASN A 225 -5.63 15.20 12.66
CA ASN A 225 -6.37 14.59 11.55
C ASN A 225 -7.85 14.26 11.76
N TRP A 226 -8.54 14.98 12.63
CA TRP A 226 -9.89 14.52 13.00
C TRP A 226 -10.94 14.55 11.90
N ASP A 227 -10.74 15.34 10.85
CA ASP A 227 -11.58 15.38 9.65
C ASP A 227 -11.52 14.02 8.97
N THR A 228 -10.29 13.52 8.88
CA THR A 228 -9.97 12.18 8.42
C THR A 228 -10.33 11.16 9.48
N LEU A 229 -10.30 11.41 10.79
CA LEU A 229 -10.66 10.43 11.85
C LEU A 229 -12.16 10.21 11.95
N VAL A 230 -13.00 11.20 11.62
CA VAL A 230 -14.45 11.05 11.54
C VAL A 230 -14.86 10.42 10.22
N GLU A 231 -14.22 10.78 9.10
CA GLU A 231 -14.38 10.03 7.86
C GLU A 231 -13.87 8.60 8.03
N ILE A 232 -12.70 8.42 8.63
CA ILE A 232 -12.12 7.14 9.04
C ILE A 232 -12.95 6.51 10.14
N CYS A 233 -13.78 7.14 10.96
CA CYS A 233 -14.65 6.43 11.91
C CYS A 233 -16.00 6.06 11.28
N LYS A 234 -16.48 6.82 10.28
CA LYS A 234 -17.59 6.43 9.40
C LYS A 234 -17.18 5.32 8.42
N VAL A 235 -15.92 5.35 7.99
CA VAL A 235 -15.23 4.38 7.15
C VAL A 235 -14.81 3.21 8.02
N ILE A 236 -13.94 3.25 9.03
CA ILE A 236 -13.56 2.16 9.97
C ILE A 236 -14.77 1.44 10.59
N VAL A 237 -15.92 2.05 10.86
CA VAL A 237 -17.12 1.27 11.29
C VAL A 237 -17.79 0.52 10.11
N ALA A 238 -17.60 0.98 8.87
CA ALA A 238 -18.02 0.33 7.62
C ALA A 238 -16.89 -0.45 6.89
N VAL A 239 -15.64 -0.26 7.30
CA VAL A 239 -14.39 -0.58 6.60
C VAL A 239 -13.44 -1.35 7.52
N LEU A 240 -13.66 -1.47 8.83
CA LEU A 240 -13.32 -2.74 9.50
C LEU A 240 -14.12 -3.91 8.91
N GLY A 241 -15.24 -3.62 8.22
CA GLY A 241 -15.96 -4.59 7.38
C GLY A 241 -15.42 -4.74 5.95
N VAL A 242 -14.58 -3.82 5.43
CA VAL A 242 -14.19 -3.74 3.99
C VAL A 242 -12.68 -3.54 3.73
N VAL A 243 -11.86 -3.07 4.68
CA VAL A 243 -10.38 -3.02 4.61
C VAL A 243 -9.74 -4.29 5.15
N VAL A 244 -10.47 -5.08 5.96
CA VAL A 244 -10.22 -6.53 6.09
C VAL A 244 -10.46 -7.27 4.74
N MET A 245 -11.03 -6.58 3.74
CA MET A 245 -11.39 -7.10 2.42
C MET A 245 -10.39 -6.79 1.30
N ILE A 246 -9.46 -5.83 1.48
CA ILE A 246 -8.61 -5.30 0.38
C ILE A 246 -7.12 -5.36 0.68
N ILE A 247 -6.67 -5.15 1.93
CA ILE A 247 -5.27 -5.37 2.29
C ILE A 247 -5.18 -6.70 3.01
N GLY A 248 -4.51 -7.65 2.39
CA GLY A 248 -3.83 -8.61 3.22
C GLY A 248 -2.57 -9.13 2.59
N GLY A 249 -1.46 -8.64 3.10
CA GLY A 249 -0.32 -9.50 3.31
C GLY A 249 -0.39 -10.04 4.74
N PRO A 250 -0.84 -11.27 5.01
CA PRO A 250 -1.25 -12.33 4.10
C PRO A 250 -2.73 -12.73 4.32
N LEU A 251 -3.65 -11.79 4.20
CA LEU A 251 -5.11 -11.99 4.17
C LEU A 251 -5.73 -11.34 2.92
N ALA A 252 -5.17 -11.60 1.74
CA ALA A 252 -5.77 -11.21 0.45
C ALA A 252 -6.29 -12.48 -0.23
N TRP A 253 -7.50 -12.85 0.17
CA TRP A 253 -8.62 -13.06 -0.74
C TRP A 253 -8.39 -14.05 -1.85
N VAL A 254 -8.48 -15.30 -1.43
CA VAL A 254 -8.51 -16.45 -2.29
C VAL A 254 -9.28 -17.50 -1.45
N VAL A 255 -10.54 -17.94 -1.73
CA VAL A 255 -11.12 -18.67 -2.88
C VAL A 255 -11.15 -20.27 -2.74
N LEU A 256 -12.25 -20.85 -2.18
CA LEU A 256 -13.10 -22.11 -2.07
C LEU A 256 -13.54 -22.84 -3.34
N ALA A 257 -13.16 -24.09 -3.49
CA ALA A 257 -14.13 -25.08 -3.95
C ALA A 257 -13.62 -26.39 -3.37
N ALA A 258 -14.40 -27.42 -3.16
CA ALA A 258 -15.65 -27.80 -3.79
C ALA A 258 -16.31 -28.85 -2.89
N ALA A 259 -17.62 -29.03 -3.02
CA ALA A 259 -18.16 -30.38 -3.20
C ALA A 259 -19.58 -30.32 -3.77
N LEU A 260 -19.65 -30.02 -5.06
CA LEU A 260 -20.69 -30.51 -5.94
C LEU A 260 -20.35 -31.97 -6.30
N VAL A 261 -20.79 -32.93 -5.46
CA VAL A 261 -20.81 -34.37 -5.83
C VAL A 261 -22.18 -35.04 -5.53
N VAL A 262 -23.25 -34.26 -5.33
CA VAL A 262 -24.61 -34.87 -5.21
C VAL A 262 -25.63 -34.29 -6.20
N LEU A 263 -25.33 -33.20 -6.91
CA LEU A 263 -26.23 -32.65 -7.94
C LEU A 263 -26.05 -33.26 -9.34
N ALA A 264 -25.15 -34.24 -9.49
CA ALA A 264 -25.02 -35.00 -10.73
C ALA A 264 -26.15 -36.05 -10.86
N ASP A 265 -26.69 -36.57 -9.75
CA ASP A 265 -27.72 -37.63 -9.79
C ASP A 265 -29.15 -37.08 -10.01
N THR A 266 -29.39 -35.79 -9.71
CA THR A 266 -30.68 -35.13 -9.88
C THR A 266 -30.84 -34.50 -11.27
N LEU A 267 -29.76 -33.98 -11.87
CA LEU A 267 -29.76 -33.47 -13.25
C LEU A 267 -29.91 -34.61 -14.29
N ILE A 268 -29.40 -35.82 -13.99
CA ILE A 268 -29.56 -36.99 -14.85
C ILE A 268 -31.02 -37.53 -14.82
N LYS A 269 -31.73 -37.38 -13.69
CA LYS A 269 -33.15 -37.78 -13.57
C LYS A 269 -34.10 -36.77 -14.22
N TYR A 270 -33.75 -35.49 -14.21
CA TYR A 270 -34.47 -34.43 -14.93
C TYR A 270 -34.31 -34.56 -16.46
N ALA A 271 -33.09 -34.87 -16.94
CA ALA A 271 -32.82 -35.08 -18.35
C ALA A 271 -33.48 -36.36 -18.94
N ARG A 272 -33.89 -37.31 -18.09
CA ARG A 272 -34.62 -38.53 -18.49
C ARG A 272 -36.15 -38.41 -18.37
N GLY A 273 -36.66 -37.28 -17.88
CA GLY A 273 -38.10 -37.02 -17.79
C GLY A 273 -38.84 -37.72 -16.65
N GLU A 274 -38.13 -38.15 -15.60
CA GLU A 274 -38.71 -38.95 -14.50
C GLU A 274 -39.06 -38.14 -13.23
N ALA A 275 -38.86 -36.81 -13.19
CA ALA A 275 -39.25 -35.95 -12.05
C ALA A 275 -39.54 -34.48 -12.44
N GLY A 276 -40.40 -33.78 -11.67
CA GLY A 276 -40.84 -32.41 -11.93
C GLY A 276 -40.10 -31.32 -11.12
N LEU A 277 -40.24 -30.06 -11.56
CA LEU A 277 -39.55 -28.87 -11.01
C LEU A 277 -39.89 -28.56 -9.53
N LEU A 278 -40.99 -29.12 -9.02
CA LEU A 278 -41.40 -29.01 -7.61
C LEU A 278 -40.72 -30.05 -6.71
N ASP A 279 -40.29 -31.21 -7.23
CA ASP A 279 -39.57 -32.23 -6.44
C ASP A 279 -38.11 -31.83 -6.18
N VAL A 280 -37.55 -30.97 -7.04
CA VAL A 280 -36.23 -30.34 -6.86
C VAL A 280 -36.25 -29.23 -5.79
N ALA A 281 -37.41 -28.58 -5.61
CA ALA A 281 -37.59 -27.55 -4.58
C ALA A 281 -37.78 -28.12 -3.16
N PHE A 282 -38.34 -29.33 -3.03
CA PHE A 282 -38.51 -29.99 -1.73
C PHE A 282 -37.26 -30.72 -1.23
N ALA A 283 -36.38 -31.19 -2.12
CA ALA A 283 -35.11 -31.81 -1.72
C ALA A 283 -34.10 -30.81 -1.12
N ALA A 284 -34.21 -29.52 -1.45
CA ALA A 284 -33.36 -28.45 -0.92
C ALA A 284 -33.73 -28.00 0.51
N LEU A 285 -34.87 -28.46 1.04
CA LEU A 285 -35.39 -28.07 2.37
C LEU A 285 -35.03 -29.06 3.49
N ASP A 286 -34.51 -30.25 3.18
CA ASP A 286 -34.29 -31.34 4.16
C ASP A 286 -32.82 -31.53 4.60
N CYS A 287 -31.91 -30.63 4.18
CA CYS A 287 -30.48 -30.70 4.53
C CYS A 287 -30.04 -29.57 5.48
N ILE A 288 -30.88 -29.21 6.45
CA ILE A 288 -30.54 -28.30 7.56
C ILE A 288 -30.32 -29.14 8.84
N PRO A 289 -29.07 -29.51 9.20
CA PRO A 289 -28.77 -29.98 10.54
C PRO A 289 -28.39 -28.79 11.42
N GLY A 290 -29.20 -28.46 12.45
CA GLY A 290 -28.72 -27.62 13.55
C GLY A 290 -29.65 -26.58 14.17
N MET A 291 -30.97 -26.66 14.03
CA MET A 291 -31.88 -25.83 14.85
C MET A 291 -32.24 -26.53 16.16
N LYS A 292 -31.42 -26.34 17.20
CA LYS A 292 -31.82 -26.55 18.59
C LYS A 292 -31.26 -25.47 19.50
N GLY A 293 -32.13 -24.51 19.82
CA GLY A 293 -32.09 -23.75 21.07
C GLY A 293 -31.67 -22.29 20.93
N LEU A 294 -32.65 -21.39 20.95
CA LEU A 294 -32.75 -20.30 21.93
C LEU A 294 -34.03 -19.51 21.68
N THR A 295 -35.06 -19.86 22.44
CA THR A 295 -36.31 -19.11 22.57
C THR A 295 -36.13 -17.93 23.52
N THR A 296 -36.12 -16.71 22.99
CA THR A 296 -36.58 -15.53 23.73
C THR A 296 -37.54 -14.75 22.84
N LEU A 297 -38.83 -14.94 23.15
CA LEU A 297 -40.01 -14.55 22.38
C LEU A 297 -40.42 -13.07 22.62
N GLY A 298 -39.44 -12.17 22.75
CA GLY A 298 -39.65 -10.76 23.10
C GLY A 298 -39.48 -9.79 21.92
N GLY A 299 -38.37 -9.90 21.18
CA GLY A 299 -38.04 -8.97 20.08
C GLY A 299 -38.68 -9.28 18.72
N LEU A 300 -39.24 -10.48 18.55
CA LEU A 300 -39.79 -10.95 17.26
C LEU A 300 -41.22 -10.45 16.97
N ALA A 301 -41.93 -9.89 17.96
CA ALA A 301 -43.35 -9.56 17.83
C ALA A 301 -43.61 -8.22 17.11
N CYS A 302 -42.76 -7.19 17.32
CA CYS A 302 -42.94 -5.88 16.69
C CYS A 302 -42.57 -5.86 15.19
N GLY A 303 -41.70 -6.77 14.73
CA GLY A 303 -41.33 -6.85 13.31
C GLY A 303 -42.42 -7.44 12.40
N LEU A 304 -43.37 -8.21 12.94
CA LEU A 304 -44.33 -8.98 12.15
C LEU A 304 -45.45 -8.14 11.51
N ARG A 305 -45.87 -7.02 12.12
CA ARG A 305 -46.95 -6.17 11.58
C ARG A 305 -46.46 -5.22 10.49
N GLY A 306 -45.35 -4.52 10.70
CA GLY A 306 -44.67 -3.74 9.66
C GLY A 306 -44.21 -4.60 8.47
N ALA A 307 -43.79 -5.85 8.71
CA ALA A 307 -43.50 -6.81 7.64
C ALA A 307 -44.76 -7.24 6.87
N ALA A 308 -45.92 -7.35 7.53
CA ALA A 308 -47.18 -7.69 6.88
C ALA A 308 -47.68 -6.57 5.95
N SER A 309 -47.60 -5.30 6.37
CA SER A 309 -48.00 -4.15 5.53
C SER A 309 -47.06 -3.95 4.34
N THR A 310 -45.75 -4.12 4.56
CA THR A 310 -44.72 -4.11 3.50
C THR A 310 -44.94 -5.29 2.53
N GLY A 311 -45.19 -6.49 3.06
CA GLY A 311 -45.50 -7.69 2.27
C GLY A 311 -46.77 -7.55 1.44
N LEU A 312 -47.83 -6.97 1.98
CA LEU A 312 -49.08 -6.68 1.26
C LEU A 312 -48.86 -5.67 0.12
N ARG A 313 -48.08 -4.61 0.35
CA ARG A 313 -47.74 -3.64 -0.70
C ARG A 313 -46.85 -4.26 -1.78
N GLY A 314 -45.84 -5.04 -1.39
CA GLY A 314 -44.99 -5.79 -2.30
C GLY A 314 -45.78 -6.79 -3.14
N LEU A 315 -46.72 -7.54 -2.56
CA LEU A 315 -47.62 -8.43 -3.29
C LEU A 315 -48.53 -7.67 -4.26
N ARG A 316 -49.10 -6.53 -3.85
CA ARG A 316 -49.91 -5.67 -4.74
C ARG A 316 -49.11 -5.12 -5.91
N GLN A 317 -47.89 -4.65 -5.66
CA GLN A 317 -47.00 -4.13 -6.70
C GLN A 317 -46.47 -5.25 -7.61
N GLY A 318 -46.20 -6.43 -7.06
CA GLY A 318 -45.89 -7.64 -7.80
C GLY A 318 -47.02 -8.08 -8.71
N ALA A 319 -48.28 -8.04 -8.23
CA ALA A 319 -49.47 -8.31 -9.04
C ALA A 319 -49.69 -7.28 -10.17
N LEU A 320 -49.14 -6.07 -10.05
CA LEU A 320 -49.13 -5.04 -11.08
C LEU A 320 -47.91 -5.15 -12.03
N GLY A 321 -47.04 -6.15 -11.85
CA GLY A 321 -45.84 -6.34 -12.67
C GLY A 321 -44.73 -5.32 -12.42
N LEU A 322 -44.79 -4.55 -11.32
CA LEU A 322 -43.86 -3.45 -11.04
C LEU A 322 -42.57 -3.88 -10.33
N GLY A 323 -42.45 -5.14 -9.90
CA GLY A 323 -41.33 -5.64 -9.08
C GLY A 323 -39.96 -5.35 -9.68
N ARG A 324 -39.75 -5.62 -10.97
CA ARG A 324 -38.47 -5.36 -11.66
C ARG A 324 -38.15 -3.86 -11.77
N SER A 325 -39.17 -3.01 -11.92
CA SER A 325 -38.96 -1.56 -11.96
C SER A 325 -38.58 -1.00 -10.59
N LEU A 326 -39.24 -1.48 -9.53
CA LEU A 326 -38.94 -1.12 -8.14
C LEU A 326 -37.54 -1.59 -7.74
N ARG A 327 -37.17 -2.82 -8.13
CA ARG A 327 -35.81 -3.34 -7.89
C ARG A 327 -34.76 -2.48 -8.57
N ARG A 328 -34.99 -2.07 -9.82
CA ARG A 328 -34.05 -1.21 -10.56
C ARG A 328 -33.91 0.17 -9.92
N SER A 329 -35.00 0.79 -9.50
CA SER A 329 -34.96 2.13 -8.88
C SER A 329 -34.46 2.11 -7.44
N GLY A 330 -34.59 0.98 -6.74
CA GLY A 330 -34.13 0.79 -5.36
C GLY A 330 -32.64 0.46 -5.23
N ARG A 331 -31.86 0.49 -6.31
CA ARG A 331 -30.40 0.35 -6.29
C ARG A 331 -29.74 1.72 -6.04
N GLY A 332 -28.92 1.78 -5.00
CA GLY A 332 -28.06 2.93 -4.72
C GLY A 332 -26.85 2.95 -5.64
N ALA A 333 -26.06 4.03 -5.59
CA ALA A 333 -24.83 4.15 -6.38
C ALA A 333 -23.85 2.98 -6.15
N ASP A 334 -23.72 2.50 -4.91
CA ASP A 334 -22.84 1.40 -4.52
C ASP A 334 -23.29 0.03 -5.06
N ASP A 335 -24.56 -0.11 -5.47
CA ASP A 335 -25.13 -1.35 -6.01
C ASP A 335 -25.02 -1.42 -7.55
N LEU A 336 -24.45 -0.40 -8.19
CA LEU A 336 -24.29 -0.32 -9.64
C LEU A 336 -23.03 -1.04 -10.12
N VAL A 337 -23.12 -1.79 -11.22
CA VAL A 337 -21.97 -2.48 -11.81
C VAL A 337 -21.43 -1.62 -12.93
N CYS A 338 -20.65 -0.60 -12.59
CA CYS A 338 -20.21 0.42 -13.52
C CYS A 338 -18.92 0.05 -14.27
N ARG A 339 -18.81 0.49 -15.52
CA ARG A 339 -17.56 0.51 -16.31
C ARG A 339 -17.37 1.86 -17.00
N THR A 340 -16.12 2.17 -17.35
CA THR A 340 -15.69 3.47 -17.93
C THR A 340 -16.15 4.65 -17.06
N ASP A 341 -16.51 5.76 -17.69
CA ASP A 341 -17.11 6.91 -17.03
C ASP A 341 -18.63 6.68 -16.87
N PRO A 342 -19.14 6.56 -15.64
CA PRO A 342 -19.67 5.28 -15.20
C PRO A 342 -20.99 4.93 -15.89
N ILE A 343 -21.01 3.76 -16.55
CA ILE A 343 -22.21 3.18 -17.14
C ILE A 343 -22.54 1.89 -16.39
N ASP A 344 -23.75 1.77 -15.84
CA ASP A 344 -24.21 0.54 -15.20
C ASP A 344 -24.41 -0.57 -16.25
N MET A 345 -23.56 -1.59 -16.22
CA MET A 345 -23.57 -2.70 -17.17
C MET A 345 -24.87 -3.52 -17.11
N ALA A 346 -25.63 -3.44 -16.03
CA ALA A 346 -26.91 -4.14 -15.89
C ALA A 346 -28.07 -3.44 -16.62
N THR A 347 -28.05 -2.11 -16.70
CA THR A 347 -29.20 -1.31 -17.19
C THR A 347 -28.88 -0.41 -18.37
N GLY A 348 -27.60 -0.13 -18.62
CA GLY A 348 -27.10 0.85 -19.56
C GLY A 348 -27.32 2.30 -19.17
N GLU A 349 -27.66 2.57 -17.91
CA GLU A 349 -27.70 3.94 -17.41
C GLU A 349 -26.28 4.51 -17.29
N MET A 350 -26.02 5.61 -18.01
CA MET A 350 -24.91 6.50 -17.67
C MET A 350 -25.26 7.24 -16.37
N VAL A 351 -24.33 7.21 -15.42
CA VAL A 351 -24.42 7.86 -14.11
C VAL A 351 -23.20 8.74 -13.89
N MET A 352 -23.33 9.79 -13.07
CA MET A 352 -22.20 10.68 -12.74
C MET A 352 -22.44 11.30 -11.36
N SER A 353 -21.47 11.19 -10.47
CA SER A 353 -21.52 11.73 -9.10
C SER A 353 -20.49 12.85 -8.96
N GLU A 354 -20.89 13.96 -8.34
CA GLU A 354 -20.00 15.08 -8.05
C GLU A 354 -20.26 15.58 -6.63
N THR A 355 -19.19 15.83 -5.88
CA THR A 355 -19.24 16.50 -4.57
C THR A 355 -18.95 17.98 -4.78
N ASP A 356 -19.95 18.84 -4.54
CA ASP A 356 -19.84 20.28 -4.74
C ASP A 356 -19.24 20.97 -3.51
N VAL A 357 -19.56 20.49 -2.30
CA VAL A 357 -19.05 21.01 -1.02
C VAL A 357 -18.88 19.85 -0.03
N GLU A 358 -17.73 19.82 0.63
CA GLU A 358 -17.45 18.91 1.73
C GLU A 358 -16.75 19.67 2.84
N LEU A 359 -17.40 19.75 4.00
CA LEU A 359 -16.85 20.37 5.20
C LEU A 359 -16.82 19.34 6.33
N PRO A 360 -15.67 19.15 6.97
CA PRO A 360 -15.46 18.00 7.83
C PRO A 360 -15.85 18.24 9.30
N GLY A 361 -16.15 17.17 10.04
CA GLY A 361 -16.60 17.19 11.44
C GLY A 361 -17.36 15.91 11.79
N GLU A 362 -17.76 15.69 13.05
CA GLU A 362 -18.45 14.46 13.52
C GLU A 362 -19.61 14.01 12.63
N LEU A 363 -20.37 14.98 12.14
CA LEU A 363 -21.28 14.83 11.01
C LEU A 363 -20.81 15.79 9.90
N PRO A 364 -20.05 15.33 8.89
CA PRO A 364 -19.61 16.19 7.81
C PRO A 364 -20.80 16.81 7.08
N LEU A 365 -20.64 18.07 6.69
CA LEU A 365 -21.58 18.75 5.80
C LEU A 365 -21.17 18.44 4.37
N VAL A 366 -21.95 17.59 3.70
CA VAL A 366 -21.67 17.16 2.32
C VAL A 366 -22.83 17.53 1.39
N LEU A 367 -22.53 18.36 0.40
CA LEU A 367 -23.42 18.67 -0.70
C LEU A 367 -22.88 18.01 -1.96
N ARG A 368 -23.64 17.04 -2.46
CA ARG A 368 -23.31 16.29 -3.66
C ARG A 368 -24.49 16.26 -4.62
N ARG A 369 -24.19 16.05 -5.89
CA ARG A 369 -25.15 15.90 -6.98
C ARG A 369 -24.86 14.64 -7.77
N HIS A 370 -25.92 14.04 -8.31
CA HIS A 370 -25.85 12.78 -9.03
C HIS A 370 -26.76 12.81 -10.26
N HIS A 371 -26.19 12.58 -11.43
CA HIS A 371 -26.93 12.42 -12.67
C HIS A 371 -27.21 10.94 -12.93
N ARG A 372 -28.43 10.64 -13.39
CA ARG A 372 -28.76 9.33 -14.00
C ARG A 372 -29.53 9.55 -15.29
N SER A 373 -29.04 8.97 -16.37
CA SER A 373 -29.59 9.15 -17.71
C SER A 373 -31.08 8.80 -17.86
N ARG A 374 -31.69 7.94 -17.03
CA ARG A 374 -33.16 7.71 -17.04
C ARG A 374 -33.93 8.39 -15.90
N PHE A 375 -33.26 9.03 -14.95
CA PHE A 375 -33.91 9.72 -13.84
C PHE A 375 -34.55 11.03 -14.31
N ARG A 376 -35.82 11.26 -13.98
CA ARG A 376 -36.57 12.46 -14.41
C ARG A 376 -37.26 13.19 -13.27
N SER A 377 -36.91 12.83 -12.04
CA SER A 377 -37.46 13.42 -10.82
C SER A 377 -36.49 14.46 -10.22
N GLY A 378 -35.63 15.06 -11.04
CA GLY A 378 -34.70 16.10 -10.58
C GLY A 378 -35.37 17.44 -10.30
N GLY A 379 -34.74 18.24 -9.44
CA GLY A 379 -35.22 19.55 -9.02
C GLY A 379 -34.18 20.64 -9.32
N TRP A 380 -33.35 20.94 -8.33
CA TRP A 380 -32.51 22.15 -8.28
C TRP A 380 -31.43 22.23 -9.35
N PHE A 381 -30.90 21.09 -9.79
CA PHE A 381 -29.86 21.00 -10.83
C PHE A 381 -30.41 20.54 -12.19
N GLY A 382 -31.74 20.55 -12.35
CA GLY A 382 -32.43 20.12 -13.56
C GLY A 382 -32.95 18.69 -13.49
N PRO A 383 -33.75 18.24 -14.48
CA PRO A 383 -34.60 17.05 -14.32
C PRO A 383 -33.88 15.71 -14.23
N SER A 384 -32.65 15.60 -14.77
CA SER A 384 -31.84 14.38 -14.74
C SER A 384 -30.81 14.33 -13.62
N TRP A 385 -30.74 15.38 -12.80
CA TRP A 385 -29.89 15.46 -11.62
C TRP A 385 -30.72 15.32 -10.33
N THR A 386 -30.15 14.67 -9.34
CA THR A 386 -30.58 14.75 -7.94
C THR A 386 -29.40 15.24 -7.09
N SER A 387 -29.64 15.61 -5.84
CA SER A 387 -28.61 16.14 -4.95
C SER A 387 -28.99 15.95 -3.49
N THR A 388 -28.07 16.25 -2.57
CA THR A 388 -28.36 16.35 -1.14
C THR A 388 -29.62 17.20 -0.87
N LEU A 389 -29.78 18.30 -1.61
CA LEU A 389 -30.87 19.28 -1.47
C LEU A 389 -32.15 18.91 -2.25
N ASP A 390 -32.10 17.88 -3.09
CA ASP A 390 -33.27 17.32 -3.78
C ASP A 390 -33.91 16.14 -3.03
N GLN A 391 -33.27 15.67 -1.95
CA GLN A 391 -33.79 14.58 -1.13
C GLN A 391 -35.17 14.93 -0.56
N ARG A 392 -36.12 14.01 -0.72
CA ARG A 392 -37.51 14.24 -0.30
C ARG A 392 -38.34 12.98 -0.20
N LEU A 393 -39.39 13.05 0.61
CA LEU A 393 -40.48 12.08 0.63
C LEU A 393 -41.67 12.60 -0.18
N LEU A 394 -42.14 11.78 -1.11
CA LEU A 394 -43.36 12.02 -1.88
C LEU A 394 -44.50 11.20 -1.29
N LEU A 395 -45.58 11.87 -0.90
CA LEU A 395 -46.79 11.26 -0.35
C LEU A 395 -47.75 10.86 -1.48
N ASP A 396 -48.15 9.60 -1.49
CA ASP A 396 -49.12 9.00 -2.41
C ASP A 396 -50.28 8.40 -1.59
N PRO A 397 -51.54 8.41 -2.08
CA PRO A 397 -52.62 7.59 -1.53
C PRO A 397 -52.25 6.15 -1.12
N ALA A 398 -51.27 5.52 -1.78
CA ALA A 398 -50.78 4.17 -1.49
C ALA A 398 -49.68 4.10 -0.41
N GLY A 399 -49.01 5.22 -0.06
CA GLY A 399 -47.97 5.35 0.98
C GLY A 399 -46.90 6.39 0.61
N LEU A 400 -45.60 6.08 0.74
CA LEU A 400 -44.53 7.07 0.54
C LEU A 400 -43.47 6.58 -0.46
N ARG A 401 -42.79 7.53 -1.11
CA ARG A 401 -41.58 7.28 -1.90
C ARG A 401 -40.47 8.22 -1.45
N LEU A 402 -39.31 7.68 -1.08
CA LEU A 402 -38.11 8.44 -0.82
C LEU A 402 -37.32 8.58 -2.12
N VAL A 403 -36.93 9.81 -2.46
CA VAL A 403 -35.91 10.09 -3.48
C VAL A 403 -34.65 10.52 -2.75
N THR A 404 -33.56 9.79 -2.96
CA THR A 404 -32.25 10.06 -2.35
C THR A 404 -31.38 10.94 -3.24
N ASP A 405 -30.25 11.36 -2.68
CA ASP A 405 -29.23 12.20 -3.31
C ASP A 405 -28.42 11.50 -4.41
N ASP A 406 -28.46 10.17 -4.48
CA ASP A 406 -27.92 9.34 -5.56
C ASP A 406 -29.01 8.83 -6.54
N GLY A 407 -30.25 9.30 -6.39
CA GLY A 407 -31.33 9.01 -7.33
C GLY A 407 -31.97 7.64 -7.14
N MET A 408 -31.61 6.92 -6.08
CA MET A 408 -32.36 5.76 -5.61
C MET A 408 -33.77 6.20 -5.19
N ILE A 409 -34.76 5.38 -5.54
CA ILE A 409 -36.16 5.57 -5.18
C ILE A 409 -36.62 4.37 -4.37
N LEU A 410 -36.96 4.62 -3.10
CA LEU A 410 -37.45 3.62 -2.17
C LEU A 410 -38.95 3.79 -1.91
N ASP A 411 -39.71 2.74 -2.18
CA ASP A 411 -41.16 2.69 -1.95
C ASP A 411 -41.47 2.14 -0.57
N TYR A 412 -42.18 2.93 0.24
CA TYR A 412 -42.58 2.58 1.61
C TYR A 412 -44.10 2.51 1.75
N PRO A 413 -44.65 1.56 2.53
CA PRO A 413 -46.01 1.68 3.02
C PRO A 413 -46.13 2.90 3.95
N ARG A 414 -47.36 3.30 4.30
CA ARG A 414 -47.57 4.36 5.27
C ARG A 414 -47.19 3.86 6.67
N PRO A 415 -46.33 4.55 7.43
CA PRO A 415 -46.01 4.18 8.81
C PRO A 415 -47.22 4.39 9.72
N ASP A 416 -47.46 3.43 10.61
CA ASP A 416 -48.36 3.58 11.75
C ASP A 416 -47.70 4.44 12.84
N VAL A 417 -48.46 4.80 13.88
CA VAL A 417 -48.06 5.77 14.91
C VAL A 417 -46.77 5.38 15.65
N GLU A 418 -46.55 4.08 15.91
CA GLU A 418 -45.48 3.61 16.80
C GLU A 418 -44.49 2.65 16.13
N GLU A 419 -44.77 2.13 14.94
CA GLU A 419 -43.96 1.09 14.30
C GLU A 419 -43.22 1.63 13.07
N PRO A 420 -41.90 1.42 12.95
CA PRO A 420 -41.17 1.73 11.74
C PRO A 420 -41.59 0.80 10.60
N VAL A 421 -41.54 1.32 9.37
CA VAL A 421 -41.76 0.54 8.15
C VAL A 421 -40.48 0.45 7.33
N LEU A 422 -40.37 -0.61 6.52
CA LEU A 422 -39.23 -0.85 5.64
C LEU A 422 -39.64 -0.66 4.18
N PRO A 423 -38.68 -0.38 3.28
CA PRO A 423 -39.00 -0.25 1.87
C PRO A 423 -39.30 -1.62 1.27
N VAL A 424 -40.09 -1.61 0.19
CA VAL A 424 -40.47 -2.81 -0.56
C VAL A 424 -39.26 -3.47 -1.24
N GLU A 425 -38.35 -2.65 -1.79
CA GLU A 425 -37.08 -3.04 -2.42
C GLU A 425 -35.97 -2.09 -1.98
N GLY A 426 -34.71 -2.53 -2.10
CA GLY A 426 -33.52 -1.73 -1.76
C GLY A 426 -33.03 -1.90 -0.32
N PRO A 427 -32.11 -1.02 0.13
CA PRO A 427 -31.54 -1.04 1.47
C PRO A 427 -32.61 -0.97 2.56
N ARG A 428 -32.45 -1.74 3.64
CA ARG A 428 -33.45 -1.86 4.72
C ARG A 428 -33.43 -0.66 5.69
N TRP A 429 -33.64 0.54 5.19
CA TRP A 429 -33.67 1.77 6.00
C TRP A 429 -35.04 2.01 6.63
N PRO A 430 -35.18 1.94 7.97
CA PRO A 430 -36.46 2.15 8.64
C PRO A 430 -36.98 3.58 8.48
N LEU A 431 -38.26 3.71 8.17
CA LEU A 431 -38.99 4.98 8.10
C LEU A 431 -40.03 5.05 9.23
N ARG A 432 -40.06 6.15 9.99
CA ARG A 432 -41.02 6.37 11.09
C ARG A 432 -41.35 7.84 11.33
N TRP A 433 -42.43 8.10 12.07
CA TRP A 433 -42.71 9.42 12.64
C TRP A 433 -41.73 9.75 13.76
N GLU A 434 -41.30 11.01 13.87
CA GLU A 434 -40.38 11.44 14.92
C GLU A 434 -41.04 11.46 16.31
N SER A 435 -42.24 12.06 16.42
CA SER A 435 -43.01 12.19 17.67
C SER A 435 -44.49 11.79 17.51
N GLY A 436 -44.82 11.09 16.42
CA GLY A 436 -46.17 10.65 16.06
C GLY A 436 -46.77 11.34 14.82
N PRO A 437 -47.98 10.96 14.39
CA PRO A 437 -48.61 11.49 13.18
C PRO A 437 -48.67 13.01 13.13
N GLY A 438 -48.15 13.58 12.04
CA GLY A 438 -48.10 15.03 11.83
C GLY A 438 -46.81 15.71 12.29
N SER A 439 -45.90 14.99 12.96
CA SER A 439 -44.50 15.42 13.16
C SER A 439 -43.63 15.13 11.92
N ALA A 440 -42.34 15.48 11.95
CA ALA A 440 -41.42 15.13 10.87
C ALA A 440 -41.35 13.60 10.67
N LEU A 441 -41.12 13.19 9.44
CA LEU A 441 -40.79 11.80 9.10
C LEU A 441 -39.29 11.63 9.06
N THR A 442 -38.82 10.49 9.55
CA THR A 442 -37.40 10.17 9.64
C THR A 442 -37.07 8.89 8.93
N VAL A 443 -35.93 8.86 8.25
CA VAL A 443 -35.34 7.67 7.63
C VAL A 443 -33.99 7.40 8.27
N GLU A 444 -33.81 6.21 8.83
CA GLU A 444 -32.56 5.82 9.50
C GLU A 444 -31.68 4.96 8.60
N ARG A 445 -30.48 5.45 8.28
CA ARG A 445 -29.43 4.70 7.58
C ARG A 445 -28.68 3.86 8.61
N THR A 446 -29.18 2.66 8.88
CA THR A 446 -28.69 1.78 9.98
C THR A 446 -27.18 1.54 9.97
N ARG A 447 -26.55 1.44 8.80
CA ARG A 447 -25.09 1.27 8.66
C ARG A 447 -24.31 2.47 9.20
N THR A 448 -24.68 3.69 8.80
CA THR A 448 -23.97 4.93 9.19
C THR A 448 -24.45 5.48 10.53
N GLY A 449 -25.66 5.12 10.95
CA GLY A 449 -26.32 5.72 12.11
C GLY A 449 -26.87 7.12 11.83
N GLU A 450 -26.89 7.56 10.57
CA GLU A 450 -27.46 8.84 10.18
C GLU A 450 -28.98 8.75 10.08
N ARG A 451 -29.65 9.83 10.49
CA ARG A 451 -31.09 10.00 10.38
C ARG A 451 -31.38 11.21 9.50
N LEU A 452 -32.13 10.97 8.43
CA LEU A 452 -32.64 12.00 7.53
C LEU A 452 -34.01 12.46 8.03
N HIS A 453 -34.24 13.76 8.10
CA HIS A 453 -35.48 14.36 8.62
C HIS A 453 -36.23 15.08 7.49
N PHE A 454 -37.52 14.78 7.36
CA PHE A 454 -38.38 15.31 6.30
C PHE A 454 -39.63 15.95 6.90
N ALA A 455 -39.89 17.21 6.55
CA ALA A 455 -41.02 17.97 7.08
C ALA A 455 -41.64 18.89 6.02
N PRO A 456 -42.90 19.34 6.19
CA PRO A 456 -43.51 20.33 5.31
C PRO A 456 -42.75 21.65 5.34
N VAL A 457 -42.58 22.27 4.17
CA VAL A 457 -41.94 23.58 4.00
C VAL A 457 -42.89 24.50 3.23
N SER A 458 -42.95 25.78 3.63
CA SER A 458 -43.74 26.81 2.95
C SER A 458 -43.39 26.90 1.46
N GLY A 459 -44.38 27.19 0.61
CA GLY A 459 -44.17 27.28 -0.84
C GLY A 459 -44.07 25.94 -1.59
N ARG A 460 -43.88 24.81 -0.89
CA ARG A 460 -43.96 23.47 -1.50
C ARG A 460 -45.33 22.81 -1.35
N SER A 461 -45.61 21.83 -2.21
CA SER A 461 -46.83 21.02 -2.11
C SER A 461 -46.86 20.25 -0.79
N GLY A 462 -48.01 20.21 -0.10
CA GLY A 462 -48.16 19.39 1.11
C GLY A 462 -48.01 17.88 0.89
N SER A 463 -47.95 17.43 -0.36
CA SER A 463 -47.63 16.05 -0.74
C SER A 463 -46.13 15.77 -0.89
N GLU A 464 -45.27 16.77 -0.70
CA GLU A 464 -43.82 16.67 -0.80
C GLU A 464 -43.17 17.19 0.49
N LEU A 465 -42.37 16.34 1.11
CA LEU A 465 -41.64 16.65 2.34
C LEU A 465 -40.15 16.68 2.02
N PRO A 466 -39.54 17.86 1.82
CA PRO A 466 -38.10 17.96 1.59
C PRO A 466 -37.29 17.59 2.83
N LEU A 467 -36.02 17.27 2.61
CA LEU A 467 -35.03 17.12 3.67
C LEU A 467 -34.87 18.46 4.41
N VAL A 468 -35.08 18.46 5.72
CA VAL A 468 -34.90 19.65 6.59
C VAL A 468 -33.71 19.52 7.52
N ALA A 469 -33.26 18.28 7.81
CA ALA A 469 -32.05 18.05 8.58
C ALA A 469 -31.48 16.65 8.38
N ILE A 470 -30.19 16.51 8.71
CA ILE A 470 -29.49 15.24 8.90
C ILE A 470 -28.96 15.23 10.33
N THR A 471 -29.14 14.13 11.07
CA THR A 471 -28.55 13.97 12.40
C THR A 471 -27.76 12.68 12.56
N SER A 472 -26.66 12.71 13.32
CA SER A 472 -25.93 11.50 13.74
C SER A 472 -26.58 10.84 14.97
N ARG A 473 -26.10 9.64 15.36
CA ARG A 473 -26.49 9.00 16.64
C ARG A 473 -26.11 9.82 17.87
N ASN A 474 -25.05 10.62 17.78
CA ASN A 474 -24.60 11.51 18.84
C ASN A 474 -25.36 12.84 18.88
N GLY A 475 -26.35 13.03 18.01
CA GLY A 475 -27.17 14.23 17.97
C GLY A 475 -26.56 15.38 17.15
N ASN A 476 -25.42 15.15 16.49
CA ASN A 476 -24.83 16.14 15.59
C ASN A 476 -25.78 16.44 14.44
N ARG A 477 -25.93 17.70 14.03
CA ARG A 477 -26.99 18.14 13.14
C ARG A 477 -26.51 19.06 12.02
N VAL A 478 -26.97 18.78 10.81
CA VAL A 478 -26.95 19.67 9.64
C VAL A 478 -28.39 20.04 9.32
N ASP A 479 -28.72 21.32 9.32
CA ASP A 479 -30.04 21.85 8.95
C ASP A 479 -30.03 22.40 7.53
N VAL A 480 -31.15 22.24 6.81
CA VAL A 480 -31.42 22.88 5.53
C VAL A 480 -32.53 23.91 5.72
N VAL A 481 -32.20 25.18 5.46
CA VAL A 481 -33.11 26.31 5.62
C VAL A 481 -33.75 26.65 4.27
N TYR A 482 -35.03 26.99 4.31
CA TYR A 482 -35.83 27.32 3.14
C TYR A 482 -36.52 28.68 3.30
N ASP A 483 -36.70 29.38 2.19
CA ASP A 483 -37.49 30.62 2.14
C ASP A 483 -39.02 30.35 2.03
N GLU A 484 -39.80 31.43 1.98
CA GLU A 484 -41.27 31.36 1.85
C GLU A 484 -41.73 30.74 0.52
N SER A 485 -40.87 30.73 -0.51
CA SER A 485 -41.14 30.09 -1.80
C SER A 485 -40.81 28.59 -1.81
N GLY A 486 -40.13 28.10 -0.77
CA GLY A 486 -39.71 26.71 -0.63
C GLY A 486 -38.35 26.41 -1.26
N ALA A 487 -37.59 27.45 -1.62
CA ALA A 487 -36.24 27.34 -2.15
C ALA A 487 -35.21 27.26 -1.01
N PRO A 488 -34.20 26.38 -1.11
CA PRO A 488 -33.14 26.30 -0.10
C PRO A 488 -32.30 27.58 -0.14
N THR A 489 -32.02 28.13 1.04
CA THR A 489 -31.20 29.35 1.20
C THR A 489 -29.90 29.10 1.94
N ASP A 490 -29.90 28.15 2.88
CA ASP A 490 -28.76 27.91 3.75
C ASP A 490 -28.67 26.43 4.14
N VAL A 491 -27.44 25.95 4.32
CA VAL A 491 -27.13 24.69 4.97
C VAL A 491 -26.24 25.00 6.17
N VAL A 492 -26.74 24.70 7.37
CA VAL A 492 -26.12 25.12 8.64
C VAL A 492 -25.73 23.88 9.43
N HIS A 493 -24.43 23.72 9.68
CA HIS A 493 -23.91 22.70 10.57
C HIS A 493 -23.89 23.25 12.00
N GLN A 494 -24.31 22.46 12.98
CA GLN A 494 -24.27 22.86 14.39
C GLN A 494 -22.89 23.29 14.88
N GLY A 495 -21.83 22.77 14.24
CA GLY A 495 -20.44 23.08 14.56
C GLY A 495 -19.92 24.40 13.99
N GLY A 496 -20.78 25.19 13.34
CA GLY A 496 -20.47 26.55 12.90
C GLY A 496 -20.27 26.72 11.40
N TYR A 497 -20.23 25.65 10.60
CA TYR A 497 -20.25 25.80 9.15
C TYR A 497 -21.59 26.33 8.67
N HIS A 498 -21.52 27.25 7.71
CA HIS A 498 -22.70 27.86 7.12
C HIS A 498 -22.46 28.02 5.63
N VAL A 499 -23.15 27.22 4.82
CA VAL A 499 -23.12 27.31 3.36
C VAL A 499 -24.37 28.04 2.88
N GLY A 500 -24.18 29.17 2.21
CA GLY A 500 -25.24 29.90 1.54
C GLY A 500 -25.56 29.29 0.18
N VAL A 501 -26.84 29.18 -0.14
CA VAL A 501 -27.36 28.62 -1.38
C VAL A 501 -28.08 29.73 -2.16
N GLU A 502 -27.50 30.15 -3.28
CA GLU A 502 -28.16 31.10 -4.17
C GLU A 502 -29.08 30.37 -5.13
N THR A 503 -30.34 30.82 -5.22
CA THR A 503 -31.32 30.27 -6.14
C THR A 503 -31.91 31.32 -7.07
N ARG A 504 -32.21 30.91 -8.30
CA ARG A 504 -32.88 31.74 -9.30
C ARG A 504 -33.73 30.86 -10.22
N ASP A 505 -34.96 31.28 -10.50
CA ASP A 505 -35.88 30.60 -11.42
C ASP A 505 -36.04 29.08 -11.13
N GLY A 506 -36.05 28.71 -9.85
CA GLY A 506 -36.17 27.31 -9.40
C GLY A 506 -34.90 26.47 -9.61
N ARG A 507 -33.72 27.09 -9.66
CA ARG A 507 -32.41 26.44 -9.79
C ARG A 507 -31.41 26.98 -8.78
N ILE A 508 -30.47 26.14 -8.33
CA ILE A 508 -29.31 26.59 -7.55
C ILE A 508 -28.27 27.15 -8.52
N THR A 509 -27.85 28.40 -8.32
CA THR A 509 -26.89 29.08 -9.21
C THR A 509 -25.52 29.27 -8.58
N ALA A 510 -25.40 29.28 -7.25
CA ALA A 510 -24.12 29.37 -6.57
C ALA A 510 -24.18 28.82 -5.13
N LEU A 511 -23.02 28.42 -4.62
CA LEU A 511 -22.78 28.03 -3.23
C LEU A 511 -21.66 28.90 -2.66
N HIS A 512 -21.85 29.43 -1.45
CA HIS A 512 -20.88 30.30 -0.76
C HIS A 512 -20.60 29.80 0.66
N LEU A 513 -19.37 29.92 1.14
CA LEU A 513 -19.06 29.64 2.55
C LEU A 513 -19.31 30.90 3.40
N LEU A 514 -20.48 31.01 4.00
CA LEU A 514 -20.89 32.17 4.79
C LEU A 514 -20.27 32.22 6.20
N SER A 515 -19.79 31.08 6.70
CA SER A 515 -19.02 31.01 7.96
C SER A 515 -17.64 31.66 7.83
N ASP A 516 -17.14 31.83 6.61
CA ASP A 516 -15.91 32.60 6.34
C ASP A 516 -16.23 34.10 6.20
N PRO A 517 -15.49 35.01 6.87
CA PRO A 517 -15.69 36.44 6.73
C PRO A 517 -15.61 36.98 5.29
N ALA A 518 -14.78 36.36 4.44
CA ALA A 518 -14.62 36.73 3.03
C ALA A 518 -15.74 36.19 2.13
N ARG A 519 -16.54 35.23 2.61
CA ARG A 519 -17.66 34.60 1.89
C ARG A 519 -17.29 34.10 0.49
N PRO A 520 -16.25 33.26 0.36
CA PRO A 520 -15.77 32.80 -0.93
C PRO A 520 -16.86 32.03 -1.68
N LEU A 521 -16.88 32.21 -3.01
CA LEU A 521 -17.66 31.38 -3.92
C LEU A 521 -17.04 29.98 -3.94
N LEU A 522 -17.83 28.96 -3.62
CA LEU A 522 -17.41 27.55 -3.63
C LEU A 522 -17.63 26.95 -5.02
N ARG A 523 -18.85 27.10 -5.55
CA ARG A 523 -19.27 26.57 -6.86
C ARG A 523 -20.31 27.49 -7.47
N ARG A 524 -20.30 27.61 -8.79
CA ARG A 524 -21.32 28.33 -9.58
C ARG A 524 -21.82 27.46 -10.72
N PHE A 525 -23.13 27.55 -11.00
CA PHE A 525 -23.84 26.66 -11.91
C PHE A 525 -24.54 27.46 -13.01
N GLY A 526 -24.40 27.00 -14.25
CA GLY A 526 -25.03 27.56 -15.44
C GLY A 526 -25.99 26.58 -16.11
N TYR A 527 -27.09 27.10 -16.64
CA TYR A 527 -28.18 26.29 -17.19
C TYR A 527 -28.54 26.71 -18.61
N GLY A 528 -28.94 25.74 -19.44
CA GLY A 528 -29.52 25.99 -20.76
C GLY A 528 -30.98 26.47 -20.67
N GLU A 529 -31.57 26.88 -21.80
CA GLU A 529 -32.96 27.37 -21.88
C GLU A 529 -34.01 26.38 -21.35
N GLN A 530 -33.71 25.07 -21.41
CA GLN A 530 -34.60 24.02 -20.93
C GLN A 530 -34.41 23.69 -19.44
N GLY A 531 -33.49 24.38 -18.76
CA GLY A 531 -33.19 24.21 -17.35
C GLY A 531 -32.34 22.99 -17.00
N ASP A 532 -31.61 22.44 -17.98
CA ASP A 532 -30.58 21.41 -17.78
C ASP A 532 -29.25 22.08 -17.40
N LEU A 533 -28.50 21.49 -16.47
CA LEU A 533 -27.23 22.02 -15.99
C LEU A 533 -26.13 21.85 -17.04
N THR A 534 -25.70 22.94 -17.66
CA THR A 534 -24.75 22.93 -18.77
C THR A 534 -23.34 23.36 -18.39
N GLN A 535 -23.15 24.06 -17.28
CA GLN A 535 -21.84 24.59 -16.87
C GLN A 535 -21.65 24.55 -15.35
N VAL A 536 -20.45 24.17 -14.90
CA VAL A 536 -20.05 24.16 -13.48
C VAL A 536 -18.69 24.80 -13.29
N PHE A 537 -18.67 25.91 -12.56
CA PHE A 537 -17.49 26.73 -12.32
C PHE A 537 -16.95 26.50 -10.91
N ASN A 538 -15.63 26.45 -10.80
CA ASN A 538 -14.89 26.46 -9.54
C ASN A 538 -14.14 27.80 -9.37
N SER A 539 -13.18 27.87 -8.44
CA SER A 539 -12.43 29.12 -8.19
C SER A 539 -11.55 29.58 -9.35
N SER A 540 -11.29 28.73 -10.36
CA SER A 540 -10.53 29.09 -11.56
C SER A 540 -11.33 29.91 -12.58
N ASP A 541 -12.65 30.06 -12.38
CA ASP A 541 -13.61 30.66 -13.31
C ASP A 541 -13.76 29.96 -14.68
N ALA A 542 -13.06 28.84 -14.90
CA ALA A 542 -13.33 27.93 -16.00
C ALA A 542 -14.48 26.97 -15.66
N ALA A 543 -15.26 26.59 -16.67
CA ALA A 543 -16.38 25.67 -16.52
C ALA A 543 -16.02 24.25 -16.97
N THR A 544 -16.49 23.25 -16.22
CA THR A 544 -16.87 21.97 -16.82
C THR A 544 -18.18 22.17 -17.57
N GLU A 545 -18.23 21.76 -18.82
CA GLU A 545 -19.41 21.90 -19.69
C GLU A 545 -20.09 20.56 -19.94
N PHE A 546 -21.43 20.55 -19.97
CA PHE A 546 -22.25 19.37 -20.24
C PHE A 546 -23.13 19.58 -21.47
N SER A 547 -23.19 18.57 -22.32
CA SER A 547 -24.09 18.51 -23.48
C SER A 547 -25.23 17.53 -23.23
N TYR A 548 -26.41 17.81 -23.77
CA TYR A 548 -27.61 16.99 -23.60
C TYR A 548 -28.32 16.70 -24.92
N ASP A 549 -29.00 15.56 -24.98
CA ASP A 549 -29.97 15.28 -26.03
C ASP A 549 -31.38 15.78 -25.70
N ARG A 550 -32.31 15.62 -26.65
CA ARG A 550 -33.74 15.98 -26.49
C ARG A 550 -34.46 15.24 -25.34
N MET A 551 -33.88 14.14 -24.86
CA MET A 551 -34.42 13.37 -23.75
C MET A 551 -33.80 13.82 -22.42
N ARG A 552 -32.92 14.83 -22.41
CA ARG A 552 -32.20 15.36 -21.25
C ARG A 552 -31.19 14.38 -20.66
N ARG A 553 -30.61 13.51 -21.50
CA ARG A 553 -29.47 12.65 -21.15
C ARG A 553 -28.17 13.39 -21.46
N ILE A 554 -27.18 13.31 -20.58
CA ILE A 554 -25.83 13.83 -20.88
C ILE A 554 -25.26 13.05 -22.07
N THR A 555 -24.91 13.74 -23.15
CA THR A 555 -24.26 13.19 -24.35
C THR A 555 -22.76 13.40 -24.35
N GLY A 556 -22.24 14.15 -23.39
CA GLY A 556 -20.82 14.34 -23.18
C GLY A 556 -20.52 15.51 -22.28
N TRP A 557 -19.29 15.55 -21.79
CA TRP A 557 -18.74 16.65 -20.99
C TRP A 557 -17.41 17.13 -21.56
N GLN A 558 -17.04 18.34 -21.19
CA GLN A 558 -15.72 18.92 -21.41
C GLN A 558 -15.23 19.54 -20.10
N ASP A 559 -14.03 19.20 -19.64
CA ASP A 559 -13.45 19.75 -18.42
C ASP A 559 -12.89 21.18 -18.64
N ARG A 560 -12.33 21.76 -17.58
CA ARG A 560 -11.78 23.12 -17.59
C ARG A 560 -10.46 23.24 -18.37
N ASN A 561 -9.83 22.11 -18.66
CA ASN A 561 -8.60 22.02 -19.47
C ASN A 561 -8.90 21.74 -20.95
N GLY A 562 -10.17 21.48 -21.30
CA GLY A 562 -10.64 21.18 -22.65
C GLY A 562 -10.61 19.71 -23.04
N VAL A 563 -10.36 18.80 -22.10
CA VAL A 563 -10.55 17.35 -22.28
C VAL A 563 -12.03 17.08 -22.40
N TRP A 564 -12.43 16.19 -23.32
CA TRP A 564 -13.83 15.87 -23.53
C TRP A 564 -14.08 14.37 -23.59
N TYR A 565 -15.31 14.00 -23.24
CA TYR A 565 -15.82 12.63 -23.29
C TYR A 565 -17.28 12.63 -23.76
N ARG A 566 -17.70 11.60 -24.51
CA ARG A 566 -19.03 11.54 -25.14
C ARG A 566 -19.70 10.19 -24.96
N TYR A 567 -21.03 10.22 -24.96
CA TYR A 567 -21.88 9.05 -24.82
C TYR A 567 -22.89 8.98 -25.97
N SER A 568 -23.03 7.81 -26.55
CA SER A 568 -24.08 7.49 -27.51
C SER A 568 -25.09 6.54 -26.88
N TYR A 569 -26.36 6.73 -27.21
CA TYR A 569 -27.45 5.92 -26.66
C TYR A 569 -28.31 5.29 -27.74
N ASP A 570 -28.88 4.14 -27.42
CA ASP A 570 -29.92 3.51 -28.23
C ASP A 570 -31.31 4.12 -27.99
N GLU A 571 -32.31 3.59 -28.70
CA GLU A 571 -33.72 3.99 -28.62
C GLU A 571 -34.35 3.72 -27.24
N ASP A 572 -33.85 2.72 -26.51
CA ASP A 572 -34.36 2.32 -25.19
C ASP A 572 -33.80 3.18 -24.05
N GLY A 573 -32.80 4.02 -24.31
CA GLY A 573 -32.21 4.83 -23.25
C GLY A 573 -30.82 4.40 -22.80
N ARG A 574 -30.27 3.30 -23.33
CA ARG A 574 -29.04 2.67 -22.84
C ARG A 574 -27.82 3.25 -23.53
N CYS A 575 -26.75 3.51 -22.79
CA CYS A 575 -25.49 3.95 -23.38
C CYS A 575 -24.82 2.77 -24.10
N VAL A 576 -24.59 2.89 -25.41
CA VAL A 576 -24.05 1.82 -26.27
C VAL A 576 -22.64 2.09 -26.77
N ALA A 577 -22.15 3.31 -26.58
CA ALA A 577 -20.77 3.66 -26.90
C ALA A 577 -20.32 4.86 -26.08
N THR A 578 -19.04 4.84 -25.75
CA THR A 578 -18.31 6.01 -25.26
C THR A 578 -17.21 6.37 -26.25
N ASP A 579 -16.92 7.66 -26.35
CA ASP A 579 -15.82 8.17 -27.16
C ASP A 579 -15.12 9.27 -26.37
N GLY A 580 -13.84 9.07 -26.06
CA GLY A 580 -13.00 10.08 -25.39
C GLY A 580 -12.01 10.74 -26.33
N MET A 581 -11.42 11.85 -25.87
CA MET A 581 -10.35 12.55 -26.57
C MET A 581 -9.27 11.56 -27.05
N ASP A 582 -8.91 11.65 -28.35
CA ASP A 582 -7.91 10.79 -28.99
C ASP A 582 -8.12 9.27 -28.82
N GLY A 583 -9.35 8.84 -28.56
CA GLY A 583 -9.71 7.44 -28.36
C GLY A 583 -9.58 6.95 -26.92
N LEU A 584 -9.12 7.78 -25.98
CA LEU A 584 -9.01 7.42 -24.56
C LEU A 584 -10.36 6.91 -24.01
N LEU A 585 -10.33 5.76 -23.35
CA LEU A 585 -11.49 5.08 -22.75
C LEU A 585 -12.71 4.96 -23.69
N SER A 586 -12.50 4.93 -25.00
CA SER A 586 -13.60 4.70 -25.94
C SER A 586 -14.09 3.26 -25.83
N SER A 587 -15.39 3.04 -25.94
CA SER A 587 -15.94 1.69 -25.77
C SER A 587 -17.16 1.43 -26.62
N ARG A 588 -17.50 0.15 -26.79
CA ARG A 588 -18.76 -0.31 -27.39
C ARG A 588 -19.45 -1.29 -26.47
N ILE A 589 -20.75 -1.12 -26.28
CA ILE A 589 -21.55 -1.90 -25.34
C ILE A 589 -22.75 -2.51 -26.06
N ALA A 590 -22.88 -3.83 -25.96
CA ALA A 590 -24.00 -4.57 -26.51
C ALA A 590 -24.79 -5.25 -25.39
N TYR A 591 -26.10 -4.96 -25.33
CA TYR A 591 -27.02 -5.52 -24.35
C TYR A 591 -27.88 -6.62 -24.98
N ASP A 592 -27.85 -7.81 -24.40
CA ASP A 592 -28.77 -8.90 -24.68
C ASP A 592 -29.76 -9.00 -23.50
N THR A 593 -30.96 -8.47 -23.71
CA THR A 593 -31.99 -8.40 -22.66
C THR A 593 -32.73 -9.70 -22.44
N GLU A 594 -32.69 -10.63 -23.39
CA GLU A 594 -33.35 -11.94 -23.24
C GLU A 594 -32.52 -12.84 -22.31
N THR A 595 -31.19 -12.74 -22.41
CA THR A 595 -30.27 -13.53 -21.58
C THR A 595 -29.65 -12.75 -20.43
N HIS A 596 -30.04 -11.49 -20.21
CA HIS A 596 -29.49 -10.61 -19.16
C HIS A 596 -27.96 -10.48 -19.23
N ARG A 597 -27.44 -10.39 -20.45
CA ARG A 597 -26.01 -10.43 -20.74
C ARG A 597 -25.56 -9.13 -21.40
N THR A 598 -24.47 -8.55 -20.90
CA THR A 598 -23.86 -7.33 -21.45
C THR A 598 -22.45 -7.65 -21.94
N ARG A 599 -22.10 -7.21 -23.14
CA ARG A 599 -20.72 -7.28 -23.67
C ARG A 599 -20.16 -5.86 -23.74
N PHE A 600 -19.06 -5.62 -23.04
CA PHE A 600 -18.32 -4.37 -23.03
C PHE A 600 -17.02 -4.59 -23.81
N THR A 601 -16.77 -3.80 -24.85
CA THR A 601 -15.52 -3.81 -25.63
C THR A 601 -14.79 -2.50 -25.38
N ASP A 602 -13.56 -2.59 -24.87
CA ASP A 602 -12.69 -1.44 -24.56
C ASP A 602 -12.09 -0.78 -25.81
N ALA A 603 -11.28 0.27 -25.65
CA ALA A 603 -10.72 1.03 -26.77
C ALA A 603 -9.66 0.23 -27.56
N LEU A 604 -9.10 -0.82 -26.93
CA LEU A 604 -8.12 -1.72 -27.54
C LEU A 604 -8.79 -2.95 -28.20
N GLY A 605 -10.11 -3.08 -28.10
CA GLY A 605 -10.89 -4.17 -28.67
C GLY A 605 -11.04 -5.39 -27.77
N HIS A 606 -10.62 -5.31 -26.51
CA HIS A 606 -10.78 -6.40 -25.54
C HIS A 606 -12.20 -6.42 -24.99
N THR A 607 -12.81 -7.61 -24.92
CA THR A 607 -14.22 -7.76 -24.55
C THR A 607 -14.38 -8.39 -23.18
N THR A 608 -15.04 -7.69 -22.24
CA THR A 608 -15.55 -8.25 -20.98
C THR A 608 -17.03 -8.56 -21.11
N VAL A 609 -17.48 -9.67 -20.53
CA VAL A 609 -18.88 -10.10 -20.53
C VAL A 609 -19.44 -10.13 -19.11
N TYR A 610 -20.59 -9.49 -18.92
CA TYR A 610 -21.34 -9.51 -17.66
C TYR A 610 -22.61 -10.31 -17.82
N GLN A 611 -22.88 -11.21 -16.87
CA GLN A 611 -24.10 -11.97 -16.76
C GLN A 611 -24.85 -11.55 -15.50
N PHE A 612 -26.08 -11.07 -15.65
CA PHE A 612 -26.94 -10.65 -14.55
C PHE A 612 -28.10 -11.63 -14.36
N ASN A 613 -28.75 -11.55 -13.20
CA ASN A 613 -30.06 -12.16 -12.96
C ASN A 613 -31.20 -11.14 -13.13
N ASP A 614 -32.46 -11.56 -12.89
CA ASP A 614 -33.65 -10.71 -12.97
C ASP A 614 -33.66 -9.53 -11.99
N SER A 615 -32.87 -9.62 -10.91
CA SER A 615 -32.72 -8.59 -9.88
C SER A 615 -31.59 -7.61 -10.17
N TYR A 616 -30.97 -7.68 -11.36
CA TYR A 616 -29.79 -6.89 -11.77
C TYR A 616 -28.52 -7.18 -10.95
N GLN A 617 -28.47 -8.32 -10.27
CA GLN A 617 -27.26 -8.74 -9.54
C GLN A 617 -26.29 -9.42 -10.51
N LEU A 618 -25.01 -9.09 -10.42
CA LEU A 618 -23.97 -9.74 -11.21
C LEU A 618 -23.79 -11.19 -10.75
N VAL A 619 -23.97 -12.13 -11.66
CA VAL A 619 -23.82 -13.57 -11.45
C VAL A 619 -22.46 -14.05 -11.93
N THR A 620 -22.01 -13.57 -13.10
CA THR A 620 -20.72 -13.94 -13.66
C THR A 620 -20.13 -12.79 -14.44
N GLU A 621 -18.84 -12.59 -14.29
CA GLU A 621 -18.03 -11.69 -15.08
C GLU A 621 -16.97 -12.52 -15.80
N THR A 622 -16.89 -12.40 -17.13
CA THR A 622 -15.87 -13.05 -17.95
C THR A 622 -14.94 -11.99 -18.51
N ASP A 623 -13.67 -12.06 -18.15
CA ASP A 623 -12.65 -11.12 -18.63
C ASP A 623 -12.31 -11.33 -20.12
N ALA A 624 -11.43 -10.49 -20.65
CA ALA A 624 -11.02 -10.55 -22.05
C ALA A 624 -10.16 -11.77 -22.42
N LEU A 625 -9.62 -12.48 -21.43
CA LEU A 625 -8.90 -13.74 -21.59
C LEU A 625 -9.81 -14.97 -21.46
N GLY A 626 -11.09 -14.77 -21.12
CA GLY A 626 -12.07 -15.84 -20.93
C GLY A 626 -12.14 -16.38 -19.52
N HIS A 627 -11.42 -15.79 -18.57
CA HIS A 627 -11.44 -16.15 -17.16
C HIS A 627 -12.73 -15.68 -16.51
N GLN A 628 -13.30 -16.48 -15.59
CA GLN A 628 -14.62 -16.21 -15.03
C GLN A 628 -14.60 -16.00 -13.52
N THR A 629 -15.23 -14.92 -13.07
CA THR A 629 -15.52 -14.66 -11.66
C THR A 629 -17.03 -14.78 -11.44
N ALA A 630 -17.47 -15.69 -10.57
CA ALA A 630 -18.89 -15.91 -10.28
C ALA A 630 -19.28 -15.40 -8.89
N ARG A 631 -20.51 -14.90 -8.75
CA ARG A 631 -21.02 -14.32 -7.51
C ARG A 631 -22.43 -14.84 -7.24
N VAL A 632 -22.73 -15.10 -5.97
CA VAL A 632 -24.08 -15.43 -5.51
C VAL A 632 -24.47 -14.39 -4.47
N HIS A 633 -25.62 -13.76 -4.67
CA HIS A 633 -26.18 -12.78 -3.75
C HIS A 633 -27.51 -13.30 -3.21
N ASP A 634 -27.88 -12.85 -2.02
CA ASP A 634 -29.22 -13.06 -1.50
C ASP A 634 -30.23 -12.05 -2.08
N ARG A 635 -31.49 -12.14 -1.65
CA ARG A 635 -32.57 -11.23 -2.07
C ARG A 635 -32.31 -9.76 -1.74
N TYR A 636 -31.42 -9.46 -0.80
CA TYR A 636 -31.13 -8.11 -0.31
C TYR A 636 -29.78 -7.59 -0.81
N ASP A 637 -29.27 -8.13 -1.92
CA ASP A 637 -28.01 -7.73 -2.57
C ASP A 637 -26.76 -7.99 -1.71
N ARG A 638 -26.86 -8.86 -0.69
CA ARG A 638 -25.72 -9.27 0.12
C ARG A 638 -25.01 -10.46 -0.53
N LEU A 639 -23.69 -10.36 -0.69
CA LEU A 639 -22.87 -11.41 -1.31
C LEU A 639 -22.79 -12.65 -0.41
N GLN A 640 -23.26 -13.80 -0.86
CA GLN A 640 -23.16 -15.08 -0.15
C GLN A 640 -21.92 -15.88 -0.54
N SER A 641 -21.51 -15.81 -1.81
CA SER A 641 -20.28 -16.47 -2.26
C SER A 641 -19.63 -15.78 -3.47
N LEU A 642 -18.30 -15.75 -3.53
CA LEU A 642 -17.52 -15.19 -4.65
C LEU A 642 -16.53 -16.23 -5.17
N THR A 643 -16.66 -16.73 -6.40
CA THR A 643 -15.76 -17.70 -7.06
C THR A 643 -14.82 -16.99 -8.02
N ASP A 644 -13.51 -17.20 -7.94
CA ASP A 644 -12.53 -16.65 -8.89
C ASP A 644 -12.33 -17.55 -10.14
N PRO A 645 -11.48 -17.09 -11.08
CA PRO A 645 -11.15 -17.85 -12.27
C PRO A 645 -10.44 -19.20 -12.10
N LEU A 646 -9.76 -19.42 -10.98
CA LEU A 646 -9.13 -20.70 -10.65
C LEU A 646 -10.13 -21.67 -10.02
N GLY A 647 -11.42 -21.31 -9.97
CA GLY A 647 -12.50 -22.16 -9.50
C GLY A 647 -12.51 -22.29 -7.99
N ARG A 648 -11.85 -21.37 -7.31
CA ARG A 648 -11.84 -21.27 -5.87
C ARG A 648 -12.93 -20.17 -5.51
N THR A 649 -13.49 -20.03 -4.32
CA THR A 649 -14.64 -19.24 -3.81
C THR A 649 -14.50 -18.59 -2.37
N THR A 650 -15.23 -17.57 -1.95
CA THR A 650 -15.22 -17.18 -0.52
C THR A 650 -16.67 -17.05 -0.11
N SER A 651 -17.04 -17.66 1.03
CA SER A 651 -18.42 -17.65 1.50
C SER A 651 -18.61 -16.68 2.65
N TYR A 652 -19.72 -15.97 2.64
CA TYR A 652 -20.10 -15.00 3.66
C TYR A 652 -21.40 -15.43 4.31
N GLU A 653 -21.39 -15.52 5.63
CA GLU A 653 -22.55 -15.87 6.43
C GLU A 653 -23.05 -14.62 7.14
N TYR A 654 -24.36 -14.41 7.16
CA TYR A 654 -24.99 -13.26 7.80
C TYR A 654 -25.92 -13.71 8.94
N ASP A 655 -26.02 -12.88 9.97
CA ASP A 655 -26.99 -13.05 11.05
C ASP A 655 -28.43 -12.77 10.58
N ALA A 656 -29.39 -13.01 11.48
CA ALA A 656 -30.82 -12.82 11.21
C ALA A 656 -31.20 -11.36 10.91
N ASN A 657 -30.38 -10.39 11.32
CA ASN A 657 -30.65 -8.96 11.17
C ASN A 657 -30.07 -8.37 9.89
N GLY A 658 -29.07 -9.00 9.29
CA GLY A 658 -28.41 -8.38 8.15
C GLY A 658 -26.89 -8.50 8.14
N HIS A 659 -26.28 -8.65 9.31
CA HIS A 659 -24.88 -8.30 9.54
C HIS A 659 -23.96 -9.51 9.33
N LEU A 660 -22.73 -9.25 8.90
CA LEU A 660 -21.73 -10.29 8.66
C LEU A 660 -21.42 -11.05 9.96
N ALA A 661 -21.56 -12.36 9.93
CA ALA A 661 -21.36 -13.26 11.07
C ALA A 661 -20.15 -14.18 10.87
N ALA A 662 -19.83 -14.57 9.64
CA ALA A 662 -18.61 -15.31 9.35
C ALA A 662 -18.14 -15.14 7.91
N VAL A 663 -16.83 -15.34 7.71
CA VAL A 663 -16.19 -15.49 6.40
C VAL A 663 -15.49 -16.83 6.38
N VAL A 664 -15.77 -17.63 5.35
CA VAL A 664 -15.16 -18.95 5.13
C VAL A 664 -14.30 -18.87 3.88
N GLU A 665 -13.01 -19.01 4.13
CA GLU A 665 -11.91 -19.12 3.17
C GLU A 665 -11.89 -20.54 2.57
N PRO A 666 -10.97 -20.85 1.66
CA PRO A 666 -11.13 -22.00 0.76
C PRO A 666 -10.76 -23.34 1.28
N ASP A 667 -9.73 -23.32 2.11
CA ASP A 667 -9.34 -24.45 2.93
C ASP A 667 -10.41 -24.75 3.97
N GLY A 668 -11.44 -23.90 4.08
CA GLY A 668 -12.38 -23.91 5.18
C GLY A 668 -11.89 -23.13 6.40
N THR A 669 -10.79 -22.37 6.29
CA THR A 669 -10.40 -21.43 7.36
C THR A 669 -11.55 -20.46 7.61
N ARG A 670 -11.91 -20.25 8.88
CA ARG A 670 -13.13 -19.52 9.25
C ARG A 670 -12.83 -18.38 10.21
N HIS A 671 -13.29 -17.19 9.85
CA HIS A 671 -13.32 -16.00 10.68
C HIS A 671 -14.76 -15.78 11.15
N THR A 672 -14.99 -15.48 12.44
CA THR A 672 -16.36 -15.27 12.95
C THR A 672 -16.48 -13.97 13.72
N GLN A 673 -17.67 -13.38 13.66
CA GLN A 673 -18.00 -12.11 14.27
C GLN A 673 -19.35 -12.18 14.99
N GLU A 674 -19.39 -11.70 16.21
CA GLU A 674 -20.61 -11.45 16.96
C GLU A 674 -20.94 -9.96 16.90
N ASN A 675 -22.19 -9.62 16.57
CA ASN A 675 -22.64 -8.24 16.42
C ASN A 675 -23.65 -7.86 17.51
N ASN A 676 -23.62 -6.59 17.93
CA ASN A 676 -24.70 -6.02 18.73
C ASN A 676 -25.91 -5.62 17.87
N GLU A 677 -26.95 -5.09 18.51
CA GLU A 677 -28.20 -4.67 17.84
C GLU A 677 -28.00 -3.54 16.80
N LEU A 678 -26.93 -2.75 16.93
CA LEU A 678 -26.56 -1.71 15.96
C LEU A 678 -25.73 -2.26 14.78
N GLY A 679 -25.51 -3.58 14.73
CA GLY A 679 -24.68 -4.22 13.71
C GLY A 679 -23.18 -4.01 13.88
N LYS A 680 -22.73 -3.54 15.05
CA LYS A 680 -21.32 -3.34 15.36
C LYS A 680 -20.70 -4.61 15.96
N PRO A 681 -19.46 -4.98 15.60
CA PRO A 681 -18.80 -6.17 16.12
C PRO A 681 -18.48 -6.01 17.60
N VAL A 682 -18.90 -6.96 18.46
CA VAL A 682 -18.56 -7.03 19.89
C VAL A 682 -17.52 -8.11 20.21
N ALA A 683 -17.41 -9.12 19.35
CA ALA A 683 -16.34 -10.11 19.40
C ALA A 683 -15.97 -10.54 17.98
N VAL A 684 -14.67 -10.57 17.68
CA VAL A 684 -14.13 -11.09 16.41
C VAL A 684 -13.16 -12.20 16.74
N THR A 685 -13.48 -13.42 16.33
CA THR A 685 -12.64 -14.61 16.52
C THR A 685 -11.88 -14.91 15.25
N GLN A 686 -10.56 -14.91 15.38
CA GLN A 686 -9.63 -15.28 14.33
C GLN A 686 -9.51 -16.82 14.24
N PRO A 687 -9.10 -17.37 13.09
CA PRO A 687 -8.93 -18.81 12.90
C PRO A 687 -7.93 -19.52 13.84
N ASP A 688 -7.03 -18.80 14.50
CA ASP A 688 -6.10 -19.34 15.51
C ASP A 688 -6.75 -19.38 16.91
N GLY A 689 -7.99 -18.90 17.04
CA GLY A 689 -8.73 -18.78 18.29
C GLY A 689 -8.50 -17.47 19.04
N GLY A 690 -7.66 -16.57 18.53
CA GLY A 690 -7.49 -15.22 19.07
C GLY A 690 -8.81 -14.44 18.98
N VAL A 691 -9.23 -13.80 20.06
CA VAL A 691 -10.50 -13.07 20.09
C VAL A 691 -10.31 -11.61 20.49
N TRP A 692 -10.64 -10.71 19.57
CA TRP A 692 -10.79 -9.28 19.83
C TRP A 692 -12.16 -9.00 20.41
N ARG A 693 -12.25 -8.12 21.40
CA ARG A 693 -13.51 -7.69 22.01
C ARG A 693 -13.66 -6.20 21.96
N MET A 694 -14.86 -5.75 21.62
CA MET A 694 -15.19 -4.34 21.52
C MET A 694 -16.44 -4.05 22.35
N ALA A 695 -16.40 -2.96 23.09
CA ALA A 695 -17.51 -2.44 23.87
C ALA A 695 -17.95 -1.10 23.29
N TYR A 696 -19.26 -0.87 23.24
CA TYR A 696 -19.84 0.37 22.76
C TYR A 696 -20.79 0.95 23.79
N ASP A 697 -20.96 2.26 23.78
CA ASP A 697 -22.06 2.91 24.49
C ASP A 697 -23.40 2.75 23.73
N GLU A 698 -24.49 3.27 24.30
CA GLU A 698 -25.83 3.21 23.70
C GLU A 698 -25.96 3.98 22.38
N ARG A 699 -25.05 4.93 22.11
CA ARG A 699 -25.00 5.72 20.87
C ARG A 699 -24.14 5.03 19.80
N GLY A 700 -23.44 3.95 20.16
CA GLY A 700 -22.57 3.17 19.29
C GLY A 700 -21.14 3.68 19.22
N ASN A 701 -20.69 4.54 20.15
CA ASN A 701 -19.30 4.96 20.26
C ASN A 701 -18.46 3.86 20.92
N LEU A 702 -17.26 3.60 20.44
CA LEU A 702 -16.38 2.52 20.91
C LEU A 702 -15.76 2.89 22.26
N THR A 703 -16.23 2.32 23.37
CA THR A 703 -15.73 2.66 24.71
C THR A 703 -14.48 1.87 25.10
N SER A 704 -14.28 0.68 24.54
CA SER A 704 -13.01 -0.03 24.65
C SER A 704 -12.84 -1.14 23.64
N GLU A 705 -11.58 -1.44 23.37
CA GLU A 705 -11.12 -2.58 22.60
C GLU A 705 -10.15 -3.41 23.45
N THR A 706 -10.32 -4.73 23.45
CA THR A 706 -9.45 -5.67 24.14
C THR A 706 -8.90 -6.67 23.13
N ASP A 707 -7.57 -6.74 23.06
CA ASP A 707 -6.85 -7.65 22.18
C ASP A 707 -6.82 -9.10 22.71
N PRO A 708 -6.47 -10.10 21.87
CA PRO A 708 -6.36 -11.51 22.27
C PRO A 708 -5.39 -11.81 23.44
N THR A 709 -4.43 -10.91 23.72
CA THR A 709 -3.49 -11.03 24.84
C THR A 709 -3.97 -10.34 26.12
N GLY A 710 -5.13 -9.67 26.07
CA GLY A 710 -5.76 -8.96 27.19
C GLY A 710 -5.37 -7.49 27.30
N GLY A 711 -4.58 -6.95 26.37
CA GLY A 711 -4.31 -5.51 26.30
C GLY A 711 -5.61 -4.76 25.99
N ARG A 712 -5.92 -3.72 26.76
CA ARG A 712 -7.18 -2.99 26.65
C ARG A 712 -6.96 -1.51 26.40
N ILE A 713 -7.48 -1.00 25.29
CA ILE A 713 -7.55 0.43 24.99
C ILE A 713 -8.96 0.91 25.33
N ALA A 714 -9.10 2.08 25.95
CA ALA A 714 -10.39 2.66 26.32
C ALA A 714 -10.52 4.10 25.81
N TYR A 715 -11.74 4.49 25.50
CA TYR A 715 -12.07 5.80 24.96
C TYR A 715 -13.17 6.46 25.77
N THR A 716 -13.09 7.77 25.93
CA THR A 716 -14.18 8.60 26.43
C THR A 716 -14.56 9.62 25.38
N TYR A 717 -15.82 10.04 25.42
CA TYR A 717 -16.42 10.92 24.42
C TYR A 717 -17.10 12.10 25.10
N ASP A 718 -17.15 13.23 24.43
CA ASP A 718 -18.04 14.33 24.80
C ASP A 718 -19.48 14.08 24.30
N ASP A 719 -20.37 15.04 24.56
CA ASP A 719 -21.78 14.94 24.19
C ASP A 719 -22.02 14.89 22.68
N THR A 720 -21.09 15.42 21.87
CA THR A 720 -21.12 15.37 20.40
C THR A 720 -20.58 14.04 19.85
N GLY A 721 -20.04 13.18 20.71
CA GLY A 721 -19.42 11.92 20.32
C GLY A 721 -17.98 12.06 19.86
N SER A 722 -17.35 13.21 20.09
CA SER A 722 -15.94 13.42 19.79
C SER A 722 -15.09 12.82 20.91
N VAL A 723 -13.96 12.18 20.59
CA VAL A 723 -13.09 11.55 21.59
C VAL A 723 -12.43 12.64 22.42
N VAL A 724 -12.46 12.48 23.74
CA VAL A 724 -11.84 13.39 24.72
C VAL A 724 -10.66 12.73 25.42
N THR A 725 -10.69 11.42 25.62
CA THR A 725 -9.60 10.70 26.28
C THR A 725 -9.37 9.35 25.61
N ILE A 726 -8.10 9.02 25.42
CA ILE A 726 -7.66 7.70 24.94
C ILE A 726 -6.74 7.13 26.02
N THR A 727 -7.15 6.02 26.63
CA THR A 727 -6.37 5.30 27.62
C THR A 727 -5.81 4.02 27.02
N ASP A 728 -4.50 3.87 27.04
CA ASP A 728 -3.83 2.69 26.49
C ASP A 728 -3.87 1.45 27.41
N ALA A 729 -3.33 0.33 26.93
CA ALA A 729 -3.24 -0.93 27.69
C ALA A 729 -2.38 -0.86 28.97
N ALA A 730 -1.55 0.18 29.13
CA ALA A 730 -0.78 0.44 30.34
C ALA A 730 -1.50 1.38 31.32
N GLY A 731 -2.71 1.86 30.98
CA GLY A 731 -3.52 2.75 31.82
C GLY A 731 -3.16 4.22 31.71
N ARG A 732 -2.39 4.62 30.69
CA ARG A 732 -1.97 6.02 30.49
C ARG A 732 -2.87 6.71 29.49
N SER A 733 -3.12 7.99 29.69
CA SER A 733 -4.19 8.71 28.99
C SER A 733 -3.68 9.91 28.21
N ALA A 734 -4.11 10.01 26.96
CA ALA A 734 -4.06 11.22 26.15
C ALA A 734 -5.38 11.98 26.28
N HIS A 735 -5.32 13.31 26.20
CA HIS A 735 -6.49 14.17 26.29
C HIS A 735 -6.59 15.08 25.07
N LEU A 736 -7.81 15.28 24.59
CA LEU A 736 -8.12 16.05 23.39
C LEU A 736 -9.11 17.16 23.72
N GLU A 737 -8.88 18.33 23.16
CA GLU A 737 -9.83 19.43 23.16
C GLU A 737 -10.32 19.65 21.74
N ASN A 738 -11.63 19.54 21.54
CA ASN A 738 -12.30 19.61 20.25
C ASN A 738 -13.02 20.94 20.07
N ASP A 739 -13.15 21.40 18.83
CA ASP A 739 -14.00 22.50 18.44
C ASP A 739 -15.48 22.07 18.33
N ALA A 740 -16.36 22.99 17.94
CA ALA A 740 -17.79 22.74 17.86
C ALA A 740 -18.20 21.76 16.73
N ALA A 741 -17.35 21.56 15.72
CA ALA A 741 -17.54 20.53 14.69
C ALA A 741 -17.02 19.16 15.15
N GLY A 742 -16.42 19.08 16.33
CA GLY A 742 -15.83 17.89 16.93
C GLY A 742 -14.34 17.75 16.66
N MET A 743 -13.74 18.73 15.98
CA MET A 743 -12.36 18.67 15.50
C MET A 743 -11.35 19.11 16.57
N PRO A 744 -10.30 18.35 16.91
CA PRO A 744 -9.30 18.73 17.86
C PRO A 744 -8.55 19.98 17.42
N VAL A 745 -8.35 20.80 18.43
CA VAL A 745 -7.57 22.03 18.40
C VAL A 745 -6.40 21.96 19.38
N SER A 746 -6.40 20.96 20.27
CA SER A 746 -5.32 20.69 21.22
C SER A 746 -5.29 19.22 21.62
N ALA A 747 -4.09 18.64 21.71
CA ALA A 747 -3.87 17.30 22.24
C ALA A 747 -2.77 17.38 23.28
N THR A 748 -3.03 16.75 24.41
CA THR A 748 -2.08 16.58 25.50
C THR A 748 -1.75 15.11 25.62
N ASP A 749 -0.49 14.75 25.41
CA ASP A 749 -0.05 13.38 25.64
C ASP A 749 -0.03 13.03 27.14
N ALA A 750 0.22 11.77 27.47
CA ALA A 750 0.23 11.33 28.87
C ALA A 750 1.37 11.94 29.70
N GLU A 751 2.40 12.49 29.04
CA GLU A 751 3.53 13.18 29.66
C GLU A 751 3.26 14.69 29.81
N GLY A 752 2.12 15.19 29.32
CA GLY A 752 1.73 16.59 29.36
C GLY A 752 2.27 17.45 28.22
N SER A 753 2.90 16.86 27.20
CA SER A 753 3.29 17.58 25.97
C SER A 753 2.05 17.97 25.19
N VAL A 754 2.01 19.22 24.71
CA VAL A 754 0.82 19.78 24.06
C VAL A 754 1.11 20.14 22.61
N THR A 755 0.28 19.64 21.69
CA THR A 755 0.23 20.11 20.29
C THR A 755 -1.04 20.95 20.12
N ARG A 756 -0.95 22.09 19.43
CA ARG A 756 -2.08 23.01 19.19
C ARG A 756 -2.28 23.29 17.72
N LEU A 757 -3.54 23.43 17.31
CA LEU A 757 -3.94 23.65 15.94
C LEU A 757 -4.91 24.82 15.84
N GLU A 758 -4.76 25.59 14.77
CA GLU A 758 -5.73 26.59 14.36
C GLU A 758 -6.29 26.19 12.99
N ARG A 759 -7.62 26.26 12.86
CA ARG A 759 -8.35 25.89 11.65
C ARG A 759 -9.05 27.10 11.03
N ASP A 760 -9.14 27.11 9.71
CA ASP A 760 -9.93 28.11 8.98
C ASP A 760 -11.42 27.73 8.93
N ALA A 761 -12.23 28.57 8.28
CA ALA A 761 -13.68 28.35 8.17
C ALA A 761 -14.08 27.14 7.32
N PHE A 762 -13.14 26.51 6.60
CA PHE A 762 -13.33 25.25 5.88
C PHE A 762 -13.00 24.03 6.76
N GLY A 763 -12.53 24.25 8.00
CA GLY A 763 -12.06 23.19 8.90
C GLY A 763 -10.60 22.81 8.68
N ARG A 764 -9.86 23.48 7.78
CA ARG A 764 -8.49 23.10 7.42
C ARG A 764 -7.47 23.72 8.35
N VAL A 765 -6.37 23.01 8.63
CA VAL A 765 -5.31 23.51 9.50
C VAL A 765 -4.52 24.61 8.80
N VAL A 766 -4.46 25.79 9.43
CA VAL A 766 -3.69 26.96 8.96
C VAL A 766 -2.48 27.27 9.84
N THR A 767 -2.50 26.83 11.10
CA THR A 767 -1.36 26.89 12.02
C THR A 767 -1.25 25.58 12.79
N SER A 768 -0.06 25.00 12.86
CA SER A 768 0.27 23.92 13.80
C SER A 768 1.41 24.34 14.71
N THR A 769 1.25 24.13 16.02
CA THR A 769 2.27 24.42 17.04
C THR A 769 2.62 23.12 17.77
N GLY A 770 3.85 22.65 17.59
CA GLY A 770 4.36 21.45 18.25
C GLY A 770 4.66 21.66 19.75
N PRO A 771 4.93 20.58 20.51
CA PRO A 771 5.25 20.65 21.94
C PRO A 771 6.51 21.45 22.27
N ASP A 772 7.40 21.61 21.30
CA ASP A 772 8.63 22.38 21.38
C ASP A 772 8.44 23.87 21.00
N GLY A 773 7.22 24.30 20.72
CA GLY A 773 6.86 25.66 20.34
C GLY A 773 7.15 26.01 18.87
N ARG A 774 7.60 25.05 18.05
CA ARG A 774 7.80 25.27 16.61
C ARG A 774 6.45 25.43 15.92
N VAL A 775 6.37 26.39 15.01
CA VAL A 775 5.13 26.77 14.32
C VAL A 775 5.27 26.56 12.81
N GLU A 776 4.35 25.79 12.23
CA GLU A 776 4.14 25.65 10.78
C GLU A 776 2.86 26.41 10.38
N ARG A 777 2.89 27.08 9.23
CA ARG A 777 1.71 27.76 8.67
C ARG A 777 1.41 27.32 7.25
N SER A 778 0.13 27.16 6.94
CA SER A 778 -0.36 26.65 5.66
C SER A 778 -1.41 27.57 5.04
N SER A 779 -1.42 27.67 3.72
CA SER A 779 -2.41 28.39 2.93
C SER A 779 -2.99 27.51 1.83
N TRP A 780 -4.31 27.59 1.62
CA TRP A 780 -5.07 26.67 0.78
C TRP A 780 -5.87 27.40 -0.31
N THR A 781 -6.09 26.73 -1.45
CA THR A 781 -7.08 27.13 -2.45
C THR A 781 -8.49 26.90 -1.93
N VAL A 782 -9.53 27.41 -2.61
CA VAL A 782 -10.93 27.14 -2.22
C VAL A 782 -11.25 25.64 -2.31
N GLU A 783 -10.66 24.95 -3.29
CA GLU A 783 -10.80 23.52 -3.53
C GLU A 783 -10.06 22.63 -2.51
N GLY A 784 -9.36 23.21 -1.53
CA GLY A 784 -8.66 22.45 -0.49
C GLY A 784 -7.27 21.96 -0.90
N LEU A 785 -6.69 22.54 -1.94
CA LEU A 785 -5.32 22.25 -2.37
C LEU A 785 -4.33 23.24 -1.73
N LEU A 786 -3.19 22.78 -1.22
CA LEU A 786 -2.22 23.63 -0.55
C LEU A 786 -1.44 24.47 -1.56
N SER A 787 -1.52 25.78 -1.39
CA SER A 787 -0.82 26.74 -2.24
C SER A 787 0.52 27.22 -1.66
N GLU A 788 0.64 27.33 -0.33
CA GLU A 788 1.87 27.76 0.34
C GLU A 788 2.02 27.12 1.72
N ARG A 789 3.26 26.80 2.10
CA ARG A 789 3.65 26.43 3.46
C ARG A 789 4.85 27.22 3.92
N VAL A 790 4.81 27.65 5.17
CA VAL A 790 5.93 28.25 5.90
C VAL A 790 6.37 27.28 7.00
N LEU A 791 7.58 26.75 6.84
CA LEU A 791 8.23 25.83 7.77
C LEU A 791 8.69 26.54 9.06
N PRO A 792 8.96 25.82 10.15
CA PRO A 792 9.43 26.40 11.41
C PRO A 792 10.70 27.24 11.32
N ASP A 793 11.56 26.97 10.35
CA ASP A 793 12.80 27.71 10.07
C ASP A 793 12.59 28.93 9.15
N GLY A 794 11.35 29.18 8.72
CA GLY A 794 10.97 30.24 7.79
C GLY A 794 11.11 29.86 6.31
N GLY A 795 11.49 28.61 5.99
CA GLY A 795 11.47 28.10 4.63
C GLY A 795 10.07 28.17 4.02
N ILE A 796 9.97 28.64 2.78
CA ILE A 796 8.69 28.82 2.10
C ILE A 796 8.59 27.90 0.90
N GLU A 797 7.51 27.14 0.87
CA GLU A 797 7.21 26.24 -0.22
C GLU A 797 5.93 26.64 -0.94
N ARG A 798 5.89 26.53 -2.27
CA ARG A 798 4.75 27.02 -3.07
C ARG A 798 4.31 26.07 -4.16
N ARG A 799 3.02 26.12 -4.48
CA ARG A 799 2.40 25.32 -5.55
C ARG A 799 1.50 26.11 -6.44
N ARG A 800 1.33 25.59 -7.65
CA ARG A 800 0.34 26.07 -8.60
C ARG A 800 -0.33 24.92 -9.29
N TYR A 801 -1.63 25.07 -9.48
CA TYR A 801 -2.49 24.11 -10.15
C TYR A 801 -3.12 24.70 -11.39
N ASP A 802 -3.62 23.83 -12.27
CA ASP A 802 -4.59 24.22 -13.29
C ASP A 802 -6.03 24.22 -12.71
N GLY A 803 -7.02 24.40 -13.59
CA GLY A 803 -8.43 24.46 -13.21
C GLY A 803 -9.03 23.13 -12.75
N GLU A 804 -8.41 21.99 -13.05
CA GLU A 804 -8.85 20.66 -12.59
C GLU A 804 -8.09 20.20 -11.34
N GLY A 805 -7.12 21.00 -10.87
CA GLY A 805 -6.34 20.69 -9.68
C GLY A 805 -5.06 19.92 -9.96
N ASN A 806 -4.62 19.82 -11.22
CA ASN A 806 -3.35 19.19 -11.56
C ASN A 806 -2.18 20.10 -11.17
N LEU A 807 -1.18 19.56 -10.47
CA LEU A 807 0.01 20.30 -10.03
C LEU A 807 0.87 20.73 -11.24
N LEU A 808 0.88 22.02 -11.59
CA LEU A 808 1.69 22.56 -12.69
C LEU A 808 3.13 22.86 -12.28
N GLU A 809 3.33 23.36 -11.06
CA GLU A 809 4.64 23.70 -10.52
C GLU A 809 4.62 23.59 -9.00
N HIS A 810 5.71 23.09 -8.46
CA HIS A 810 6.04 23.28 -7.05
C HIS A 810 7.34 24.14 -6.95
N VAL A 811 7.60 24.78 -5.83
CA VAL A 811 8.88 25.46 -5.57
C VAL A 811 9.26 25.09 -4.15
N ALA A 812 10.37 24.34 -4.01
CA ALA A 812 10.90 23.95 -2.71
C ALA A 812 11.48 25.18 -1.96
N PRO A 813 11.73 25.10 -0.64
CA PRO A 813 12.26 26.22 0.15
C PRO A 813 13.58 26.82 -0.36
N ASN A 814 14.39 26.03 -1.07
CA ASN A 814 15.62 26.46 -1.73
C ASN A 814 15.40 27.19 -3.08
N GLY A 815 14.17 27.31 -3.56
CA GLY A 815 13.80 27.86 -4.88
C GLY A 815 13.75 26.86 -6.03
N ALA A 816 14.04 25.58 -5.80
CA ALA A 816 14.11 24.54 -6.83
C ALA A 816 12.71 24.17 -7.38
N ALA A 817 12.55 24.32 -8.71
CA ALA A 817 11.28 24.12 -9.40
C ALA A 817 11.32 22.94 -10.37
N THR A 818 10.58 21.89 -10.03
CA THR A 818 9.97 20.90 -10.92
C THR A 818 8.63 21.40 -11.48
N ARG A 819 8.44 21.19 -12.78
CA ARG A 819 7.22 21.53 -13.52
C ARG A 819 6.62 20.27 -14.13
N PHE A 820 5.31 20.24 -14.22
CA PHE A 820 4.56 19.12 -14.77
C PHE A 820 3.66 19.61 -15.90
N THR A 821 3.44 18.73 -16.88
CA THR A 821 2.47 18.93 -17.95
C THR A 821 1.58 17.71 -18.02
N TYR A 822 0.32 17.93 -18.36
CA TYR A 822 -0.71 16.89 -18.42
C TYR A 822 -1.22 16.74 -19.84
N TYR A 823 -1.82 15.60 -20.11
CA TYR A 823 -2.55 15.25 -21.31
C TYR A 823 -4.01 14.91 -20.91
N GLY A 824 -4.84 14.41 -21.83
CA GLY A 824 -6.24 14.09 -21.54
C GLY A 824 -6.43 13.20 -20.31
N LEU A 825 -7.51 13.44 -19.58
CA LEU A 825 -7.90 12.72 -18.35
C LEU A 825 -6.81 12.80 -17.26
N ASP A 826 -6.24 13.99 -17.07
CA ASP A 826 -5.27 14.30 -16.02
C ASP A 826 -4.01 13.41 -16.00
N LEU A 827 -3.69 12.80 -17.15
CA LEU A 827 -2.51 11.96 -17.31
C LEU A 827 -1.25 12.80 -17.41
N LEU A 828 -0.27 12.54 -16.54
CA LEU A 828 1.03 13.22 -16.57
C LEU A 828 1.74 12.97 -17.91
N SER A 829 1.89 13.99 -18.76
CA SER A 829 2.55 13.87 -20.07
C SER A 829 4.03 14.25 -20.03
N GLY A 830 4.43 15.04 -19.04
CA GLY A 830 5.82 15.48 -18.92
C GLY A 830 6.19 15.99 -17.54
N ARG A 831 7.46 15.80 -17.20
CA ARG A 831 8.07 16.30 -15.96
C ARG A 831 9.43 16.93 -16.28
N ILE A 832 9.64 18.16 -15.82
CA ILE A 832 10.92 18.86 -15.88
C ILE A 832 11.41 19.02 -14.46
N ASN A 833 12.56 18.43 -14.12
CA ASN A 833 13.15 18.52 -12.80
C ASN A 833 13.94 19.82 -12.61
N PRO A 834 14.36 20.17 -11.38
CA PRO A 834 15.10 21.40 -11.12
C PRO A 834 16.39 21.54 -11.95
N ASP A 835 17.08 20.42 -12.21
CA ASP A 835 18.28 20.36 -13.05
C ASP A 835 18.00 20.42 -14.57
N GLY A 836 16.74 20.61 -14.97
CA GLY A 836 16.32 20.67 -16.36
C GLY A 836 16.12 19.31 -17.05
N THR A 837 16.41 18.19 -16.37
CA THR A 837 16.14 16.86 -16.93
C THR A 837 14.65 16.65 -17.19
N ARG A 838 14.33 16.01 -18.31
CA ARG A 838 12.96 15.87 -18.81
C ARG A 838 12.58 14.41 -18.93
N LEU A 839 11.39 14.08 -18.46
CA LEU A 839 10.69 12.82 -18.75
C LEU A 839 9.42 13.15 -19.54
N ARG A 840 9.09 12.30 -20.51
CA ARG A 840 7.80 12.30 -21.20
C ARG A 840 7.15 10.93 -21.05
N PHE A 841 5.85 10.93 -20.84
CA PHE A 841 5.06 9.70 -20.67
C PHE A 841 4.08 9.58 -21.82
N THR A 842 3.88 8.34 -22.26
CA THR A 842 2.88 8.00 -23.28
C THR A 842 2.05 6.84 -22.75
N TYR A 843 0.79 6.83 -23.18
CA TYR A 843 -0.22 5.93 -22.66
C TYR A 843 -0.90 5.20 -23.81
N ASP A 844 -1.42 4.01 -23.53
CA ASP A 844 -2.45 3.43 -24.40
C ASP A 844 -3.82 4.07 -24.13
N SER A 845 -4.81 3.70 -24.94
CA SER A 845 -6.18 4.22 -24.81
C SER A 845 -6.92 3.76 -23.55
N GLU A 846 -6.35 2.85 -22.76
CA GLU A 846 -6.87 2.42 -21.45
C GLU A 846 -6.09 3.06 -20.29
N LEU A 847 -5.40 4.18 -20.56
CA LEU A 847 -4.68 5.01 -19.59
C LEU A 847 -3.45 4.33 -18.94
N ARG A 848 -2.92 3.27 -19.55
CA ARG A 848 -1.73 2.57 -19.03
C ARG A 848 -0.47 3.12 -19.68
N VAL A 849 0.57 3.37 -18.89
CA VAL A 849 1.86 3.88 -19.41
C VAL A 849 2.47 2.84 -20.34
N THR A 850 2.72 3.20 -21.60
CA THR A 850 3.38 2.30 -22.57
C THR A 850 4.84 2.65 -22.76
N THR A 851 5.20 3.93 -22.66
CA THR A 851 6.59 4.38 -22.80
C THR A 851 6.90 5.59 -21.91
N VAL A 852 8.05 5.56 -21.26
CA VAL A 852 8.71 6.72 -20.64
C VAL A 852 9.92 7.09 -21.49
N THR A 853 10.03 8.34 -21.92
CA THR A 853 11.16 8.85 -22.71
C THR A 853 11.96 9.85 -21.90
N ASN A 854 13.26 9.64 -21.77
CA ASN A 854 14.14 10.58 -21.07
C ASN A 854 14.60 11.74 -21.98
N GLY A 855 15.38 12.67 -21.40
CA GLY A 855 15.88 13.85 -22.12
C GLY A 855 16.82 13.53 -23.29
N ALA A 856 17.47 12.36 -23.27
CA ALA A 856 18.35 11.87 -24.34
C ALA A 856 17.58 11.13 -25.46
N GLY A 857 16.27 10.88 -25.27
CA GLY A 857 15.44 10.14 -26.22
C GLY A 857 15.46 8.62 -26.03
N ALA A 858 16.16 8.11 -25.01
CA ALA A 858 16.05 6.70 -24.64
C ALA A 858 14.67 6.42 -24.03
N THR A 859 14.19 5.20 -24.22
CA THR A 859 12.82 4.80 -23.85
C THR A 859 12.82 3.61 -22.91
N TRP A 860 12.05 3.71 -21.83
CA TRP A 860 11.56 2.56 -21.08
C TRP A 860 10.18 2.19 -21.62
N SER A 861 9.93 0.94 -21.99
CA SER A 861 8.66 0.49 -22.56
C SER A 861 7.99 -0.61 -21.73
N TYR A 862 6.65 -0.64 -21.77
CA TYR A 862 5.80 -1.59 -21.06
C TYR A 862 4.81 -2.26 -22.03
N ALA A 863 4.53 -3.54 -21.82
CA ALA A 863 3.51 -4.27 -22.56
C ALA A 863 2.56 -5.00 -21.61
N TYR A 864 1.28 -4.96 -21.93
CA TYR A 864 0.20 -5.51 -21.11
C TYR A 864 -0.56 -6.61 -21.84
N ASP A 865 -1.16 -7.53 -21.10
CA ASP A 865 -2.13 -8.47 -21.64
C ASP A 865 -3.52 -7.81 -21.82
N PRO A 866 -4.49 -8.52 -22.46
CA PRO A 866 -5.85 -8.02 -22.66
C PRO A 866 -6.64 -7.62 -21.40
N VAL A 867 -6.18 -7.98 -20.20
CA VAL A 867 -6.81 -7.59 -18.93
C VAL A 867 -5.97 -6.57 -18.16
N GLY A 868 -4.92 -6.04 -18.78
CA GLY A 868 -4.11 -4.94 -18.26
C GLY A 868 -2.99 -5.33 -17.31
N ARG A 869 -2.62 -6.62 -17.24
CA ARG A 869 -1.49 -7.06 -16.43
C ARG A 869 -0.19 -6.91 -17.21
N LEU A 870 0.86 -6.41 -16.56
CA LEU A 870 2.18 -6.28 -17.17
C LEU A 870 2.70 -7.65 -17.61
N THR A 871 3.16 -7.78 -18.84
CA THR A 871 3.73 -9.03 -19.38
C THR A 871 5.19 -8.87 -19.76
N ARG A 872 5.61 -7.63 -20.02
CA ARG A 872 6.97 -7.32 -20.41
C ARG A 872 7.29 -5.87 -20.08
N GLU A 873 8.50 -5.62 -19.63
CA GLU A 873 9.09 -4.29 -19.60
C GLU A 873 10.48 -4.30 -20.24
N THR A 874 10.92 -3.15 -20.73
CA THR A 874 12.25 -2.98 -21.31
C THR A 874 12.78 -1.61 -20.92
N ASP A 875 13.91 -1.58 -20.22
CA ASP A 875 14.49 -0.37 -19.67
C ASP A 875 15.16 0.53 -20.73
N PHE A 876 15.79 1.63 -20.28
CA PHE A 876 16.47 2.58 -21.16
C PHE A 876 17.66 1.98 -21.94
N GLU A 877 18.24 0.87 -21.46
CA GLU A 877 19.38 0.17 -22.06
C GLU A 877 18.95 -1.01 -22.95
N GLY A 878 17.65 -1.30 -23.04
CA GLY A 878 17.09 -2.38 -23.83
C GLY A 878 17.03 -3.73 -23.11
N ARG A 879 17.34 -3.80 -21.80
CA ARG A 879 17.23 -5.01 -21.00
C ARG A 879 15.75 -5.32 -20.77
N THR A 880 15.34 -6.55 -21.10
CA THR A 880 13.93 -6.96 -21.08
C THR A 880 13.64 -7.87 -19.90
N GLN A 881 12.59 -7.57 -19.13
CA GLN A 881 12.00 -8.50 -18.18
C GLN A 881 10.62 -8.97 -18.66
N THR A 882 10.24 -10.21 -18.32
CA THR A 882 8.94 -10.80 -18.70
C THR A 882 8.22 -11.39 -17.50
N TYR A 883 6.89 -11.37 -17.56
CA TYR A 883 6.01 -11.81 -16.47
C TYR A 883 4.91 -12.73 -17.00
N ARG A 884 4.65 -13.81 -16.27
CA ARG A 884 3.52 -14.72 -16.52
C ARG A 884 2.58 -14.73 -15.33
N HIS A 885 1.29 -14.65 -15.60
CA HIS A 885 0.24 -14.65 -14.59
C HIS A 885 -0.70 -15.84 -14.78
N ASP A 886 -1.31 -16.31 -13.69
CA ASP A 886 -2.40 -17.28 -13.73
C ASP A 886 -3.74 -16.61 -14.09
N ALA A 887 -4.83 -17.40 -14.10
CA ALA A 887 -6.16 -16.88 -14.41
C ALA A 887 -6.71 -15.91 -13.34
N ALA A 888 -6.23 -15.99 -12.10
CA ALA A 888 -6.61 -15.09 -11.01
C ALA A 888 -5.71 -13.85 -10.90
N GLY A 889 -4.75 -13.66 -11.83
CA GLY A 889 -3.86 -12.50 -11.84
C GLY A 889 -2.62 -12.64 -10.96
N GLN A 890 -2.35 -13.81 -10.40
CA GLN A 890 -1.20 -14.03 -9.54
C GLN A 890 0.05 -14.29 -10.39
N LEU A 891 1.19 -13.71 -10.00
CA LEU A 891 2.46 -13.93 -10.69
C LEU A 891 2.90 -15.40 -10.52
N LEU A 892 3.12 -16.06 -11.66
CA LEU A 892 3.62 -17.43 -11.78
C LEU A 892 5.11 -17.48 -12.13
N GLU A 893 5.58 -16.55 -12.94
CA GLU A 893 6.98 -16.51 -13.39
C GLU A 893 7.41 -15.06 -13.66
N ARG A 894 8.63 -14.71 -13.24
CA ARG A 894 9.37 -13.52 -13.70
C ARG A 894 10.69 -13.98 -14.30
N ALA A 895 11.04 -13.50 -15.49
CA ALA A 895 12.33 -13.79 -16.12
C ALA A 895 13.05 -12.50 -16.52
N ASN A 896 14.35 -12.44 -16.26
CA ASN A 896 15.20 -11.31 -16.58
C ASN A 896 15.76 -11.39 -18.02
N ALA A 897 16.63 -10.44 -18.39
CA ALA A 897 17.18 -10.34 -19.74
C ALA A 897 18.13 -11.49 -20.12
N SER A 898 18.74 -12.17 -19.13
CA SER A 898 19.60 -13.34 -19.33
C SER A 898 18.82 -14.66 -19.44
N GLY A 899 17.51 -14.64 -19.21
CA GLY A 899 16.63 -15.81 -19.27
C GLY A 899 16.56 -16.60 -17.96
N GLN A 900 17.18 -16.11 -16.88
CA GLN A 900 16.98 -16.64 -15.54
C GLN A 900 15.54 -16.32 -15.10
N ALA A 901 14.89 -17.29 -14.45
CA ALA A 901 13.49 -17.18 -14.09
C ALA A 901 13.23 -17.59 -12.64
N ILE A 902 12.35 -16.84 -11.97
CA ILE A 902 11.78 -17.18 -10.67
C ILE A 902 10.35 -17.65 -10.91
N ARG A 903 10.00 -18.86 -10.43
CA ARG A 903 8.64 -19.43 -10.55
C ARG A 903 8.00 -19.65 -9.19
N TYR A 904 6.67 -19.52 -9.15
CA TYR A 904 5.89 -19.65 -7.92
C TYR A 904 4.84 -20.76 -8.02
N VAL A 905 4.80 -21.62 -7.01
CA VAL A 905 3.68 -22.57 -6.78
C VAL A 905 2.87 -22.03 -5.62
N ARG A 906 1.53 -22.05 -5.72
CA ARG A 906 0.63 -21.43 -4.74
C ARG A 906 -0.41 -22.41 -4.20
N ASP A 907 -0.86 -22.15 -2.98
CA ASP A 907 -1.98 -22.89 -2.36
C ASP A 907 -3.35 -22.37 -2.82
N HIS A 908 -4.41 -22.99 -2.30
CA HIS A 908 -5.79 -22.58 -2.54
C HIS A 908 -6.12 -21.21 -1.91
N ARG A 909 -5.24 -20.60 -1.08
CA ARG A 909 -5.33 -19.22 -0.56
C ARG A 909 -4.40 -18.26 -1.31
N GLY A 910 -3.79 -18.69 -2.42
CA GLY A 910 -2.88 -17.90 -3.24
C GLY A 910 -1.52 -17.61 -2.59
N LYS A 911 -1.23 -18.22 -1.43
CA LYS A 911 0.07 -18.11 -0.76
C LYS A 911 1.11 -18.93 -1.50
N ILE A 912 2.36 -18.47 -1.49
CA ILE A 912 3.47 -19.14 -2.18
C ILE A 912 3.87 -20.36 -1.36
N LEU A 913 3.63 -21.56 -1.86
CA LEU A 913 4.14 -22.80 -1.27
C LEU A 913 5.58 -23.06 -1.67
N GLU A 914 5.94 -22.76 -2.92
CA GLU A 914 7.28 -22.97 -3.46
C GLU A 914 7.70 -21.79 -4.32
N GLN A 915 8.96 -21.39 -4.18
CA GLN A 915 9.66 -20.48 -5.07
C GLN A 915 10.84 -21.21 -5.69
N HIS A 916 10.88 -21.29 -7.02
CA HIS A 916 11.94 -21.94 -7.79
C HIS A 916 12.82 -20.87 -8.41
N THR A 917 14.12 -20.93 -8.15
CA THR A 917 15.15 -20.07 -8.75
C THR A 917 16.22 -20.95 -9.41
N PRO A 918 17.17 -20.39 -10.18
CA PRO A 918 18.30 -21.16 -10.70
C PRO A 918 19.15 -21.83 -9.60
N GLU A 919 19.17 -21.26 -8.40
CA GLU A 919 19.97 -21.71 -7.25
C GLU A 919 19.27 -22.80 -6.42
N GLY A 920 17.95 -22.96 -6.55
CA GLY A 920 17.21 -24.03 -5.88
C GLY A 920 15.73 -23.73 -5.63
N VAL A 921 15.14 -24.49 -4.71
CA VAL A 921 13.72 -24.36 -4.34
C VAL A 921 13.60 -23.96 -2.88
N THR A 922 12.85 -22.89 -2.64
CA THR A 922 12.44 -22.44 -1.31
C THR A 922 10.99 -22.83 -1.08
N THR A 923 10.70 -23.55 0.01
CA THR A 923 9.34 -23.95 0.38
C THR A 923 8.86 -23.21 1.62
N PHE A 924 7.59 -22.83 1.65
CA PHE A 924 6.97 -22.10 2.76
C PHE A 924 5.81 -22.90 3.34
N ALA A 925 5.71 -22.91 4.67
CA ALA A 925 4.53 -23.41 5.38
C ALA A 925 3.93 -22.29 6.23
N TYR A 926 2.60 -22.24 6.25
CA TYR A 926 1.83 -21.18 6.90
C TYR A 926 1.07 -21.70 8.13
N ASP A 927 0.80 -20.81 9.07
CA ASP A 927 -0.13 -21.04 10.16
C ASP A 927 -1.59 -20.74 9.76
N PRO A 928 -2.60 -20.99 10.62
CA PRO A 928 -4.00 -20.68 10.30
C PRO A 928 -4.28 -19.20 10.00
N MET A 929 -3.44 -18.27 10.50
CA MET A 929 -3.50 -16.84 10.16
C MET A 929 -2.91 -16.51 8.79
N GLY A 930 -2.38 -17.51 8.08
CA GLY A 930 -1.71 -17.33 6.81
C GLY A 930 -0.32 -16.72 6.97
N GLN A 931 0.24 -16.66 8.18
CA GLN A 931 1.60 -16.16 8.43
C GLN A 931 2.62 -17.27 8.22
N VAL A 932 3.80 -16.92 7.72
CA VAL A 932 4.88 -17.89 7.51
C VAL A 932 5.32 -18.46 8.86
N ARG A 933 5.22 -19.78 8.98
CA ARG A 933 5.62 -20.55 10.15
C ARG A 933 6.96 -21.25 9.94
N HIS A 934 7.21 -21.73 8.72
CA HIS A 934 8.45 -22.43 8.36
C HIS A 934 8.87 -22.06 6.94
N VAL A 935 10.18 -21.89 6.74
CA VAL A 935 10.81 -21.72 5.44
C VAL A 935 11.97 -22.71 5.34
N HIS A 936 12.04 -23.42 4.21
CA HIS A 936 13.15 -24.30 3.90
C HIS A 936 13.73 -23.89 2.54
N ALA A 937 15.00 -23.52 2.51
CA ALA A 937 15.77 -23.18 1.33
C ALA A 937 17.12 -23.92 1.36
N PRO A 938 17.89 -24.00 0.26
CA PRO A 938 19.21 -24.61 0.27
C PRO A 938 20.11 -24.02 1.38
N GLY A 939 20.45 -24.84 2.38
CA GLY A 939 21.30 -24.43 3.51
C GLY A 939 20.61 -23.60 4.60
N VAL A 940 19.30 -23.38 4.52
CA VAL A 940 18.53 -22.58 5.47
C VAL A 940 17.24 -23.29 5.88
N GLU A 941 17.11 -23.54 7.18
CA GLU A 941 15.84 -23.92 7.81
C GLU A 941 15.45 -22.83 8.81
N LEU A 942 14.32 -22.17 8.55
CA LEU A 942 13.82 -21.05 9.35
C LEU A 942 12.45 -21.41 9.93
N ALA A 943 12.28 -21.19 11.24
CA ALA A 943 11.02 -21.43 11.93
C ALA A 943 10.64 -20.26 12.83
N TYR A 944 9.35 -19.98 12.88
CA TYR A 944 8.78 -18.87 13.63
C TYR A 944 7.76 -19.34 14.66
N GLU A 945 7.87 -18.82 15.88
CA GLU A 945 6.85 -18.91 16.92
C GLU A 945 6.29 -17.50 17.16
N ARG A 946 4.96 -17.37 17.17
CA ARG A 946 4.25 -16.10 17.35
C ARG A 946 3.24 -16.20 18.46
N ASP A 947 2.93 -15.07 19.06
CA ASP A 947 1.75 -14.94 19.91
C ASP A 947 0.49 -14.64 19.08
N PRO A 948 -0.70 -14.60 19.71
CA PRO A 948 -1.95 -14.30 18.99
C PRO A 948 -2.05 -12.88 18.39
N LEU A 949 -1.08 -11.99 18.63
CA LEU A 949 -0.97 -10.69 17.96
C LEU A 949 0.01 -10.73 16.77
N GLY A 950 0.57 -11.90 16.46
CA GLY A 950 1.56 -12.08 15.40
C GLY A 950 2.98 -11.66 15.79
N ARG A 951 3.25 -11.29 17.06
CA ARG A 951 4.58 -10.86 17.50
C ARG A 951 5.51 -12.07 17.58
N ILE A 952 6.74 -11.94 17.07
CA ILE A 952 7.72 -13.03 17.02
C ILE A 952 8.27 -13.34 18.42
N LEU A 953 7.79 -14.42 19.03
CA LEU A 953 8.32 -14.92 20.31
C LEU A 953 9.63 -15.68 20.13
N ALA A 954 9.76 -16.41 19.02
CA ALA A 954 10.98 -17.10 18.66
C ALA A 954 11.20 -17.12 17.16
N GLU A 955 12.47 -16.99 16.77
CA GLU A 955 12.96 -17.17 15.42
C GLU A 955 14.13 -18.17 15.49
N THR A 956 14.03 -19.27 14.76
CA THR A 956 15.05 -20.32 14.74
C THR A 956 15.58 -20.47 13.33
N CYS A 957 16.87 -20.20 13.14
CA CYS A 957 17.57 -20.42 11.87
C CYS A 957 18.63 -21.50 12.07
N ASN A 958 18.55 -22.60 11.31
CA ASN A 958 19.51 -23.71 11.38
C ASN A 958 19.78 -24.21 12.82
N GLY A 959 18.73 -24.28 13.63
CA GLY A 959 18.78 -24.68 15.05
C GLY A 959 19.23 -23.60 16.04
N ALA A 960 19.63 -22.42 15.56
CA ALA A 960 19.98 -21.27 16.40
C ALA A 960 18.76 -20.38 16.64
N THR A 961 18.29 -20.33 17.89
CA THR A 961 17.05 -19.61 18.26
C THR A 961 17.33 -18.27 18.92
N VAL A 962 16.72 -17.19 18.39
CA VAL A 962 16.52 -15.92 19.09
C VAL A 962 15.13 -15.92 19.71
N ARG A 963 15.02 -15.58 21.00
CA ARG A 963 13.73 -15.43 21.70
C ARG A 963 13.48 -13.99 22.12
N SER A 964 12.23 -13.54 22.07
CA SER A 964 11.82 -12.20 22.49
C SER A 964 10.65 -12.24 23.48
N GLU A 965 10.64 -11.32 24.43
CA GLU A 965 9.51 -11.07 25.33
C GLU A 965 9.01 -9.65 25.13
N TYR A 966 7.69 -9.46 25.19
CA TYR A 966 7.00 -8.20 24.96
C TYR A 966 6.17 -7.79 26.18
N ASP A 967 6.03 -6.48 26.41
CA ASP A 967 5.08 -5.96 27.39
C ASP A 967 3.65 -5.86 26.81
N ALA A 968 2.70 -5.40 27.63
CA ALA A 968 1.29 -5.23 27.25
C ALA A 968 1.08 -4.19 26.14
N ARG A 969 2.08 -3.37 25.82
CA ARG A 969 2.05 -2.37 24.74
C ARG A 969 2.67 -2.89 23.44
N GLY A 970 3.11 -4.15 23.41
CA GLY A 970 3.79 -4.73 22.24
C GLY A 970 5.26 -4.40 22.13
N ARG A 971 5.87 -3.85 23.18
CA ARG A 971 7.25 -3.40 23.15
C ARG A 971 8.19 -4.50 23.63
N ARG A 972 9.30 -4.73 22.91
CA ARG A 972 10.26 -5.78 23.26
C ARG A 972 11.01 -5.44 24.55
N ILE A 973 10.74 -6.14 25.63
CA ILE A 973 11.40 -5.92 26.93
C ILE A 973 12.61 -6.83 27.14
N ARG A 974 12.65 -7.99 26.48
CA ARG A 974 13.80 -8.91 26.53
C ARG A 974 14.08 -9.57 25.19
N ARG A 975 15.35 -9.92 24.98
CA ARG A 975 15.84 -10.72 23.85
C ARG A 975 16.91 -11.67 24.34
N PHE A 976 16.79 -12.94 23.96
CA PHE A 976 17.81 -13.97 24.18
C PHE A 976 18.38 -14.38 22.83
N THR A 977 19.70 -14.30 22.68
CA THR A 977 20.39 -14.81 21.49
C THR A 977 20.60 -16.33 21.58
N PRO A 978 21.01 -17.03 20.51
CA PRO A 978 21.29 -18.46 20.55
C PRO A 978 22.36 -18.87 21.56
N SER A 979 23.29 -17.96 21.91
CA SER A 979 24.33 -18.20 22.92
C SER A 979 23.84 -17.99 24.36
N GLY A 980 22.56 -17.63 24.56
CA GLY A 980 21.97 -17.30 25.86
C GLY A 980 22.22 -15.87 26.31
N HIS A 981 22.90 -15.03 25.51
CA HIS A 981 23.08 -13.62 25.84
C HIS A 981 21.72 -12.90 25.89
N GLU A 982 21.46 -12.23 27.02
CA GLU A 982 20.24 -11.46 27.27
C GLU A 982 20.45 -9.96 27.02
N SER A 983 19.50 -9.34 26.31
CA SER A 983 19.31 -7.89 26.27
C SER A 983 18.00 -7.54 26.97
N ARG A 984 17.99 -6.52 27.83
CA ARG A 984 16.81 -6.00 28.53
C ARG A 984 16.60 -4.54 28.19
N TRP A 985 15.37 -4.14 27.92
CA TRP A 985 15.04 -2.77 27.58
C TRP A 985 14.12 -2.12 28.60
N GLU A 986 14.39 -0.85 28.86
CA GLU A 986 13.51 0.07 29.56
C GLU A 986 12.97 1.11 28.57
N TYR A 987 11.82 1.66 28.91
CA TYR A 987 11.05 2.58 28.08
C TYR A 987 10.53 3.72 28.94
N ASP A 988 10.48 4.92 28.40
CA ASP A 988 9.65 5.98 28.98
C ASP A 988 8.18 5.81 28.57
N ASP A 989 7.36 6.81 28.92
CA ASP A 989 5.97 6.73 28.54
C ASP A 989 5.77 6.93 27.05
N ARG A 990 6.59 7.73 26.39
CA ARG A 990 6.62 7.97 24.94
C ARG A 990 7.06 6.76 24.09
N ASP A 991 7.21 5.58 24.69
CA ASP A 991 7.73 4.37 24.06
C ASP A 991 9.17 4.50 23.55
N GLN A 992 9.93 5.48 24.04
CA GLN A 992 11.32 5.69 23.66
C GLN A 992 12.23 4.88 24.58
N PRO A 993 13.34 4.29 24.07
CA PRO A 993 14.30 3.60 24.92
C PRO A 993 14.98 4.55 25.87
N THR A 994 14.78 4.36 27.17
CA THR A 994 15.52 5.08 28.21
C THR A 994 16.76 4.32 28.62
N ALA A 995 16.73 2.99 28.54
CA ALA A 995 17.90 2.16 28.75
C ALA A 995 17.85 0.83 27.99
N VAL A 996 19.04 0.30 27.69
CA VAL A 996 19.24 -1.11 27.32
C VAL A 996 20.39 -1.69 28.15
N GLU A 997 20.15 -2.82 28.79
CA GLU A 997 21.18 -3.64 29.43
C GLU A 997 21.54 -4.81 28.52
N SER A 998 22.82 -4.96 28.22
CA SER A 998 23.33 -5.96 27.28
C SER A 998 24.75 -6.35 27.70
N ALA A 999 25.03 -7.64 27.87
CA ALA A 999 26.33 -8.16 28.33
C ALA A 999 26.86 -7.48 29.61
N GLY A 1000 25.99 -7.14 30.57
CA GLY A 1000 26.36 -6.44 31.80
C GLY A 1000 26.73 -4.97 31.63
N ARG A 1001 26.51 -4.39 30.44
CA ARG A 1001 26.66 -2.95 30.17
C ARG A 1001 25.29 -2.31 30.04
N ARG A 1002 25.12 -1.15 30.67
CA ARG A 1002 23.91 -0.33 30.55
C ARG A 1002 24.20 0.84 29.63
N ILE A 1003 23.33 1.00 28.62
CA ILE A 1003 23.30 2.16 27.74
C ILE A 1003 22.04 2.93 28.10
N THR A 1004 22.14 4.24 28.33
CA THR A 1004 20.97 5.09 28.63
C THR A 1004 20.81 6.17 27.58
N PHE A 1005 19.58 6.57 27.32
CA PHE A 1005 19.24 7.61 26.36
C PHE A 1005 18.36 8.69 27.02
N ALA A 1006 18.50 9.93 26.56
CA ALA A 1006 17.65 11.04 26.94
C ALA A 1006 17.17 11.77 25.67
N TYR A 1007 15.96 12.33 25.73
CA TYR A 1007 15.28 12.95 24.60
C TYR A 1007 14.82 14.37 24.95
N ASP A 1008 14.66 15.22 23.93
CA ASP A 1008 13.99 16.51 24.09
C ASP A 1008 12.45 16.37 24.06
N GLY A 1009 11.73 17.47 24.27
CA GLY A 1009 10.25 17.48 24.23
C GLY A 1009 9.64 17.14 22.87
N GLY A 1010 10.44 17.08 21.81
CA GLY A 1010 10.06 16.62 20.47
C GLY A 1010 10.45 15.16 20.19
N GLY A 1011 10.94 14.43 21.19
CA GLY A 1011 11.30 13.01 21.08
C GLY A 1011 12.63 12.72 20.37
N ARG A 1012 13.48 13.75 20.18
CA ARG A 1012 14.80 13.59 19.55
C ARG A 1012 15.85 13.27 20.59
N GLU A 1013 16.73 12.31 20.32
CA GLU A 1013 17.81 11.96 21.24
C GLU A 1013 18.75 13.15 21.43
N VAL A 1014 18.98 13.54 22.69
CA VAL A 1014 19.90 14.61 23.08
C VAL A 1014 21.12 14.08 23.82
N GLU A 1015 21.03 12.88 24.40
CA GLU A 1015 22.15 12.24 25.08
C GLU A 1015 22.07 10.71 25.01
N ARG A 1016 23.19 10.08 24.68
CA ARG A 1016 23.47 8.65 24.90
C ARG A 1016 24.59 8.50 25.92
N ARG A 1017 24.48 7.55 26.85
CA ARG A 1017 25.60 7.19 27.75
C ARG A 1017 25.94 5.72 27.61
N VAL A 1018 27.24 5.42 27.53
CA VAL A 1018 27.80 4.07 27.47
C VAL A 1018 29.00 4.00 28.41
N GLY A 1019 28.82 3.39 29.58
CA GLY A 1019 29.85 3.36 30.62
C GLY A 1019 30.24 4.77 31.07
N GLU A 1020 31.54 5.12 30.95
CA GLU A 1020 32.06 6.45 31.28
C GLU A 1020 32.03 7.43 30.10
N SER A 1021 31.41 7.09 28.96
CA SER A 1021 31.36 7.95 27.78
C SER A 1021 29.95 8.42 27.47
N SER A 1022 29.81 9.64 26.94
CA SER A 1022 28.53 10.19 26.50
C SER A 1022 28.60 10.78 25.09
N LEU A 1023 27.52 10.61 24.32
CA LEU A 1023 27.27 11.28 23.05
C LEU A 1023 26.14 12.29 23.27
N SER A 1024 26.44 13.58 23.16
CA SER A 1024 25.43 14.65 23.23
C SER A 1024 25.09 15.15 21.82
N GLN A 1025 23.81 15.45 21.58
CA GLN A 1025 23.29 15.89 20.29
C GLN A 1025 22.48 17.18 20.43
N THR A 1026 22.55 18.05 19.43
CA THR A 1026 21.72 19.26 19.35
C THR A 1026 21.00 19.33 18.01
N TRP A 1027 19.84 19.98 17.99
CA TRP A 1027 18.94 20.05 16.82
C TRP A 1027 18.64 21.52 16.47
N ASN A 1028 18.58 21.86 15.17
CA ASN A 1028 18.26 23.22 14.72
C ASN A 1028 16.75 23.49 14.70
N ASP A 1029 16.32 24.69 14.31
CA ASP A 1029 14.91 25.08 14.27
C ASP A 1029 14.09 24.30 13.22
N ALA A 1030 14.73 23.78 12.16
CA ALA A 1030 14.13 22.83 11.22
C ALA A 1030 14.04 21.38 11.75
N GLY A 1031 14.54 21.13 12.97
CA GLY A 1031 14.57 19.81 13.58
C GLY A 1031 15.63 18.86 13.04
N GLN A 1032 16.63 19.38 12.33
CA GLN A 1032 17.78 18.64 11.80
C GLN A 1032 18.92 18.60 12.82
N LEU A 1033 19.76 17.56 12.75
CA LEU A 1033 20.89 17.38 13.67
C LEU A 1033 21.95 18.46 13.47
N ALA A 1034 22.03 19.42 14.38
CA ALA A 1034 22.98 20.52 14.28
C ALA A 1034 24.40 20.12 14.73
N SER A 1035 24.52 19.31 15.80
CA SER A 1035 25.83 18.86 16.26
C SER A 1035 25.79 17.56 17.05
N GLN A 1036 26.94 16.90 17.12
CA GLN A 1036 27.21 15.71 17.94
C GLN A 1036 28.55 15.87 18.66
N THR A 1037 28.59 15.51 19.94
CA THR A 1037 29.82 15.54 20.74
C THR A 1037 29.97 14.25 21.53
N LEU A 1038 31.04 13.48 21.26
CA LEU A 1038 31.42 12.32 22.06
C LEU A 1038 32.44 12.75 23.12
N GLN A 1039 32.22 12.39 24.38
CA GLN A 1039 33.08 12.73 25.50
C GLN A 1039 33.46 11.50 26.33
N ALA A 1040 34.65 11.53 26.93
CA ALA A 1040 35.05 10.64 28.03
C ALA A 1040 34.88 11.36 29.37
N GLY A 1041 34.12 10.77 30.28
CA GLY A 1041 33.62 11.38 31.51
C GLY A 1041 32.27 12.07 31.32
N HIS A 1042 31.55 12.25 32.42
CA HIS A 1042 30.21 12.84 32.43
C HIS A 1042 30.24 14.35 32.75
N GLY A 1043 29.35 15.12 32.11
CA GLY A 1043 29.16 16.55 32.39
C GLY A 1043 30.20 17.48 31.76
N PRO A 1044 30.17 18.78 32.07
CA PRO A 1044 30.97 19.82 31.38
C PRO A 1044 32.50 19.69 31.55
N SER A 1045 32.95 18.84 32.46
CA SER A 1045 34.37 18.49 32.67
C SER A 1045 34.85 17.29 31.85
N GLY A 1046 33.96 16.65 31.09
CA GLY A 1046 34.28 15.53 30.22
C GLY A 1046 35.27 15.92 29.11
N ARG A 1047 36.23 15.05 28.82
CA ARG A 1047 37.19 15.26 27.73
C ARG A 1047 36.51 14.95 26.41
N SER A 1048 36.27 15.96 25.59
CA SER A 1048 35.79 15.79 24.22
C SER A 1048 36.75 14.90 23.42
N LEU A 1049 36.21 13.78 22.93
CA LEU A 1049 36.89 12.80 22.08
C LEU A 1049 36.65 13.12 20.60
N GLN A 1050 35.43 13.49 20.26
CA GLN A 1050 35.00 13.81 18.91
C GLN A 1050 33.91 14.89 18.94
N HIS A 1051 33.88 15.74 17.91
CA HIS A 1051 32.83 16.72 17.69
C HIS A 1051 32.53 16.82 16.20
N ARG A 1052 31.24 16.84 15.86
CA ARG A 1052 30.71 17.07 14.51
C ARG A 1052 29.66 18.17 14.55
N ALA A 1053 29.69 19.10 13.61
CA ALA A 1053 28.60 20.05 13.38
C ALA A 1053 28.19 20.03 11.91
N TYR A 1054 26.88 20.12 11.67
CA TYR A 1054 26.30 20.01 10.33
C TYR A 1054 25.65 21.32 9.92
N THR A 1055 25.85 21.72 8.66
CA THR A 1055 25.16 22.84 8.04
C THR A 1055 24.31 22.32 6.90
N TYR A 1056 23.11 22.90 6.74
CA TYR A 1056 22.12 22.48 5.76
C TYR A 1056 21.82 23.61 4.79
N ARG A 1057 21.49 23.25 3.54
CA ARG A 1057 20.79 24.13 2.62
C ARG A 1057 19.31 24.27 3.06
N PRO A 1058 18.56 25.27 2.56
CA PRO A 1058 17.15 25.44 2.89
C PRO A 1058 16.24 24.27 2.50
N ASP A 1059 16.68 23.38 1.60
CA ASP A 1059 15.99 22.13 1.22
C ASP A 1059 16.34 20.94 2.13
N GLY A 1060 17.13 21.17 3.18
CA GLY A 1060 17.56 20.13 4.12
C GLY A 1060 18.73 19.26 3.68
N ALA A 1061 19.38 19.55 2.55
CA ALA A 1061 20.59 18.83 2.15
C ALA A 1061 21.83 19.31 2.94
N VAL A 1062 22.67 18.39 3.42
CA VAL A 1062 23.89 18.72 4.18
C VAL A 1062 24.91 19.37 3.25
N SER A 1063 25.30 20.61 3.54
CA SER A 1063 26.25 21.40 2.75
C SER A 1063 27.63 21.53 3.38
N ALA A 1064 27.75 21.28 4.70
CA ALA A 1064 29.04 21.22 5.38
C ALA A 1064 29.00 20.35 6.63
N ILE A 1065 30.15 19.76 6.94
CA ILE A 1065 30.41 18.97 8.14
C ILE A 1065 31.72 19.49 8.75
N VAL A 1066 31.66 20.09 9.94
CA VAL A 1066 32.85 20.43 10.74
C VAL A 1066 33.16 19.21 11.61
N ASP A 1067 34.27 18.52 11.38
CA ASP A 1067 34.63 17.28 12.10
C ASP A 1067 36.03 17.41 12.73
N ARG A 1068 36.10 17.30 14.07
CA ARG A 1068 37.35 17.46 14.83
C ARG A 1068 38.43 16.44 14.46
N LEU A 1069 38.07 15.21 14.12
CA LEU A 1069 39.02 14.14 13.79
C LEU A 1069 39.18 13.96 12.27
N GLY A 1070 38.09 14.11 11.53
CA GLY A 1070 37.99 13.87 10.09
C GLY A 1070 38.29 15.08 9.21
N GLY A 1071 38.51 16.25 9.82
CA GLY A 1071 38.68 17.53 9.12
C GLY A 1071 37.34 18.12 8.67
N ASP A 1072 37.33 19.43 8.47
CA ASP A 1072 36.14 20.14 7.97
C ASP A 1072 35.89 19.75 6.51
N ARG A 1073 34.62 19.64 6.13
CA ARG A 1073 34.20 19.31 4.78
C ARG A 1073 33.10 20.25 4.31
N SER A 1074 33.24 20.76 3.10
CA SER A 1074 32.17 21.41 2.35
C SER A 1074 31.69 20.45 1.26
N ILE A 1075 30.38 20.30 1.14
CA ILE A 1075 29.73 19.41 0.18
C ILE A 1075 29.08 20.30 -0.89
N ASP A 1076 29.56 20.15 -2.11
CA ASP A 1076 28.97 20.78 -3.28
C ASP A 1076 27.79 19.95 -3.74
N LEU A 1077 26.63 20.60 -3.88
CA LEU A 1077 25.37 19.97 -4.21
C LEU A 1077 24.79 20.63 -5.46
N ASP A 1078 24.24 19.82 -6.38
CA ASP A 1078 23.46 20.35 -7.48
C ASP A 1078 22.07 20.85 -7.04
N ASP A 1079 21.25 21.29 -7.98
CA ASP A 1079 19.89 21.80 -7.71
C ASP A 1079 18.93 20.71 -7.22
N ARG A 1080 19.31 19.42 -7.31
CA ARG A 1080 18.57 18.27 -6.78
C ARG A 1080 19.08 17.82 -5.40
N GLY A 1081 20.12 18.45 -4.87
CA GLY A 1081 20.74 17.99 -3.63
C GLY A 1081 21.66 16.78 -3.81
N ARG A 1082 22.08 16.45 -5.05
CA ARG A 1082 23.08 15.40 -5.29
C ARG A 1082 24.47 15.94 -5.08
N ILE A 1083 25.33 15.16 -4.45
CA ILE A 1083 26.73 15.52 -4.22
C ILE A 1083 27.49 15.56 -5.55
N THR A 1084 27.98 16.73 -5.92
CA THR A 1084 28.84 16.94 -7.10
C THR A 1084 30.31 17.08 -6.73
N GLY A 1085 30.62 17.29 -5.45
CA GLY A 1085 31.98 17.43 -4.96
C GLY A 1085 32.05 17.49 -3.44
N VAL A 1086 33.20 17.13 -2.89
CA VAL A 1086 33.50 17.27 -1.46
C VAL A 1086 34.88 17.91 -1.34
N ARG A 1087 34.97 19.00 -0.58
CA ARG A 1087 36.19 19.78 -0.35
C ARG A 1087 36.55 19.77 1.13
N ALA A 1088 37.84 19.64 1.43
CA ALA A 1088 38.40 19.65 2.78
C ALA A 1088 39.04 21.00 3.13
#